data_AF-A0A838EK03-F1
#
_entry.id   AF-A0A838EK03-F1
#
_cell.length_a   1.000
_cell.length_b   1.000
_cell.length_c   1.000
_cell.angle_alpha   90.00
_cell.angle_beta   90.00
_cell.angle_gamma   90.00
#
_symmetry.space_group_name_H-M   'P 1'
#
loop_
_entity.id
_entity.type
_entity.pdbx_description
1 polymer ?
#
loop_
_entity_poly.entity_id
_entity_poly.type
_entity_poly.pdbx_seq_one_letter_code
_entity_poly.pdbx_strand_id
1 'polypeptide(L)'
;MQTFARVRYGNFIALMTLSLVMVATASTFVIRSAHAAGTTYYVATNGNDANAGTSAGAPFRTIQKCASVVTAGGTCQIATGVYHETVTPAHSGVAGAPITFTAASGASVTIDGTNSVNGWTLDSGHIYKAAVTLAGNAAQPYSATEYPSDTDLWANQIFINGVMAPEAAYPTPGTDPWNQSFITSGWGSTRSSGATCAKAPCTTTITGTLTYGSFPAFGNMTGAIAYFAGGWVALSAKVTGGTLSSSNHTLNISFPESDAKVEPGGGNDKQFRLVGKKAFLTAQNEWFYDAGARELYVWAPGGGVPTGVTAKVHNYGFDLNNRSYINVTKINLWATTITTNDSSQNIVLNQVNGQYLSHWQTAQYDANLPFAGIYDANHRFDSGILLHGRNNTFENSTLQQSAGNGVNVRGSNDTVTNDLIHDVSYGGTYTAAITIEVGSTGHTIMNDTLYNTGRDAINMDTNAYPNGGYKNMRIAYNNIYGYAKIAFDLGGIYVCCDTSLAGTRIDHNRIHDPANTGNGIHFDNGTYDVSVDHNVIWGLKGTGDINHGGNGINFGGHTNGRPAGSNLPYLTGTFENNTIIAGKNDTIFNYFATSSYVANTIVKNNILDGYHPSGQDYGYISGGKPVEKTNLVTTLSDTGTGTNPRYVNPGSGDYSLQNGSPAINAGTIIPGITDGYVGSAPDIGAYESGVTHWLSGCLFTGCGRA
;
A
#
# COMPACT_ATOMS: atom_id res chain seq x y z
N MET A 1 89.60 36.78 -28.50
CA MET A 1 88.58 35.72 -28.30
C MET A 1 87.46 36.30 -27.46
N GLN A 2 86.24 36.38 -28.00
CA GLN A 2 85.06 37.01 -27.38
C GLN A 2 84.12 35.96 -26.75
N THR A 3 83.42 36.30 -25.67
CA THR A 3 82.16 35.66 -25.22
C THR A 3 81.42 36.61 -24.25
N PHE A 4 80.09 36.71 -24.38
CA PHE A 4 79.22 37.71 -23.74
C PHE A 4 78.12 37.08 -22.84
N ALA A 5 77.99 37.64 -21.61
CA ALA A 5 76.81 38.07 -20.81
C ALA A 5 75.62 37.17 -20.33
N ARG A 6 75.11 37.59 -19.13
CA ARG A 6 73.78 37.44 -18.43
C ARG A 6 73.63 36.27 -17.41
N VAL A 7 72.97 36.32 -16.23
CA VAL A 7 72.09 37.25 -15.45
C VAL A 7 72.12 36.81 -13.94
N ARG A 8 71.74 37.68 -12.97
CA ARG A 8 71.88 37.49 -11.50
C ARG A 8 70.60 37.13 -10.71
N TYR A 9 70.76 36.18 -9.77
CA TYR A 9 70.29 35.98 -8.36
C TYR A 9 68.87 36.35 -7.85
N GLY A 10 68.15 35.34 -7.33
CA GLY A 10 68.06 35.02 -5.89
C GLY A 10 66.90 35.59 -5.02
N ASN A 11 65.96 34.71 -4.66
CA ASN A 11 65.08 34.61 -3.45
C ASN A 11 64.58 35.88 -2.73
N PHE A 12 63.24 35.99 -2.58
CA PHE A 12 62.61 36.78 -1.51
C PHE A 12 61.34 36.12 -0.92
N ILE A 13 61.30 36.19 0.41
CA ILE A 13 60.24 35.81 1.35
C ILE A 13 59.06 36.79 1.23
N ALA A 14 57.83 36.28 1.19
CA ALA A 14 56.61 37.09 1.07
C ALA A 14 56.13 37.61 2.45
N LEU A 15 55.96 38.93 2.53
CA LEU A 15 55.41 39.69 3.66
C LEU A 15 53.98 40.16 3.33
N MET A 16 53.11 40.13 4.35
CA MET A 16 51.72 40.58 4.38
C MET A 16 51.54 42.02 3.85
N THR A 17 50.51 42.23 3.02
CA THR A 17 49.81 43.51 2.89
C THR A 17 48.30 43.31 2.93
N LEU A 18 47.68 44.11 3.78
CA LEU A 18 46.25 44.17 4.10
C LEU A 18 45.49 44.83 2.94
N SER A 19 44.65 44.08 2.23
CA SER A 19 43.70 44.62 1.25
C SER A 19 42.28 44.49 1.81
N LEU A 20 41.69 45.64 2.10
CA LEU A 20 40.32 45.85 2.56
C LEU A 20 39.34 45.35 1.49
N VAL A 21 38.73 44.18 1.68
CA VAL A 21 37.58 43.74 0.87
C VAL A 21 36.33 44.26 1.55
N MET A 22 35.71 45.29 0.97
CA MET A 22 34.33 45.65 1.28
C MET A 22 33.43 44.48 0.85
N VAL A 23 33.11 43.59 1.79
CA VAL A 23 31.98 42.66 1.64
C VAL A 23 30.71 43.49 1.80
N ALA A 24 30.13 43.89 0.67
CA ALA A 24 28.75 44.37 0.65
C ALA A 24 27.86 43.21 1.08
N THR A 25 27.47 43.18 2.36
CA THR A 25 26.37 42.37 2.86
C THR A 25 25.08 42.87 2.21
N ALA A 26 24.78 42.38 1.02
CA ALA A 26 23.42 42.42 0.47
C ALA A 26 22.56 41.56 1.39
N SER A 27 22.02 42.17 2.44
CA SER A 27 20.96 41.59 3.24
C SER A 27 19.78 41.41 2.30
N THR A 28 19.58 40.20 1.79
CA THR A 28 18.33 39.82 1.16
C THR A 28 17.26 39.89 2.24
N PHE A 29 16.62 41.06 2.36
CA PHE A 29 15.35 41.17 3.05
C PHE A 29 14.41 40.19 2.34
N VAL A 30 14.20 39.01 2.94
CA VAL A 30 13.06 38.18 2.61
C VAL A 30 11.86 39.00 3.03
N ILE A 31 11.30 39.76 2.09
CA ILE A 31 10.01 40.42 2.26
C ILE A 31 9.01 39.29 2.42
N ARG A 32 8.76 38.87 3.66
CA ARG A 32 7.60 38.03 3.97
C ARG A 32 6.40 38.93 3.72
N SER A 33 5.71 38.73 2.60
CA SER A 33 4.42 39.35 2.35
C SER A 33 3.52 39.02 3.54
N ALA A 34 3.24 40.02 4.38
CA ALA A 34 2.25 39.90 5.43
C ALA A 34 0.87 39.75 4.74
N HIS A 35 0.39 38.52 4.64
CA HIS A 35 -0.96 38.26 4.15
C HIS A 35 -1.95 38.68 5.24
N ALA A 36 -3.00 39.41 4.86
CA ALA A 36 -4.13 39.67 5.76
C ALA A 36 -4.75 38.34 6.21
N ALA A 37 -5.17 38.25 7.47
CA ALA A 37 -5.89 37.08 7.96
C ALA A 37 -7.14 36.86 7.09
N GLY A 38 -7.28 35.67 6.50
CA GLY A 38 -8.42 35.37 5.66
C GLY A 38 -9.72 35.19 6.47
N THR A 39 -10.85 35.27 5.78
CA THR A 39 -12.17 35.17 6.40
C THR A 39 -12.43 33.78 6.97
N THR A 40 -12.94 33.71 8.20
CA THR A 40 -13.51 32.48 8.77
C THR A 40 -15.00 32.38 8.45
N TYR A 41 -15.39 31.27 7.84
CA TYR A 41 -16.77 30.88 7.59
C TYR A 41 -17.14 29.71 8.50
N TYR A 42 -18.41 29.65 8.90
CA TYR A 42 -18.96 28.65 9.80
C TYR A 42 -19.94 27.78 9.04
N VAL A 43 -19.86 26.46 9.25
CA VAL A 43 -20.73 25.46 8.65
C VAL A 43 -21.38 24.63 9.75
N ALA A 44 -22.69 24.39 9.68
CA ALA A 44 -23.41 23.54 10.62
C ALA A 44 -24.60 22.86 9.92
N THR A 45 -24.93 21.62 10.30
CA THR A 45 -26.05 20.85 9.69
C THR A 45 -27.42 21.52 9.85
N ASN A 46 -27.58 22.38 10.86
CA ASN A 46 -28.77 23.20 11.11
C ASN A 46 -28.67 24.63 10.50
N GLY A 47 -27.64 24.91 9.71
CA GLY A 47 -27.42 26.18 9.03
C GLY A 47 -28.29 26.39 7.77
N ASN A 48 -27.97 27.44 7.02
CA ASN A 48 -28.64 27.76 5.75
C ASN A 48 -27.63 28.34 4.75
N ASP A 49 -27.56 27.80 3.54
CA ASP A 49 -26.62 28.24 2.50
C ASP A 49 -26.94 29.63 1.91
N ALA A 50 -28.10 30.19 2.26
CA ALA A 50 -28.43 31.60 2.01
C ALA A 50 -27.82 32.57 3.04
N ASN A 51 -27.32 32.07 4.18
CA ASN A 51 -26.63 32.91 5.16
C ASN A 51 -25.31 33.45 4.59
N ALA A 52 -24.73 34.46 5.23
CA ALA A 52 -23.38 34.92 4.88
C ALA A 52 -22.28 33.95 5.36
N GLY A 53 -22.58 33.08 6.33
CA GLY A 53 -21.63 32.11 6.88
C GLY A 53 -20.52 32.73 7.74
N THR A 54 -20.47 34.05 7.93
CA THR A 54 -19.37 34.76 8.65
C THR A 54 -19.54 34.80 10.17
N SER A 55 -20.56 34.13 10.73
CA SER A 55 -20.74 33.99 12.17
C SER A 55 -21.35 32.63 12.53
N ALA A 56 -21.01 32.11 13.71
CA ALA A 56 -21.55 30.86 14.22
C ALA A 56 -23.08 30.88 14.44
N GLY A 57 -23.69 32.06 14.59
CA GLY A 57 -25.15 32.22 14.72
C GLY A 57 -25.91 32.19 13.40
N ALA A 58 -25.22 32.33 12.27
CA ALA A 58 -25.77 32.23 10.92
C ALA A 58 -24.81 31.45 9.99
N PRO A 59 -24.55 30.17 10.28
CA PRO A 59 -23.62 29.36 9.50
C PRO A 59 -24.23 28.94 8.16
N PHE A 60 -23.37 28.59 7.20
CA PHE A 60 -23.79 27.81 6.04
C PHE A 60 -24.30 26.44 6.49
N ARG A 61 -25.12 25.80 5.65
CA ARG A 61 -25.60 24.44 5.88
C ARG A 61 -24.58 23.39 5.41
N THR A 62 -23.97 23.62 4.25
CA THR A 62 -23.08 22.65 3.59
C THR A 62 -21.62 23.06 3.64
N ILE A 63 -20.73 22.08 3.66
CA ILE A 63 -19.28 22.31 3.56
C ILE A 63 -18.96 22.84 2.16
N GLN A 64 -19.62 22.31 1.13
CA GLN A 64 -19.51 22.74 -0.25
C GLN A 64 -19.84 24.22 -0.43
N LYS A 65 -20.87 24.75 0.26
CA LYS A 65 -21.16 26.19 0.18
C LYS A 65 -19.97 27.03 0.67
N CYS A 66 -19.32 26.60 1.75
CA CYS A 66 -18.09 27.24 2.21
C CYS A 66 -16.95 27.10 1.17
N ALA A 67 -16.75 25.90 0.65
CA ALA A 67 -15.73 25.59 -0.35
C ALA A 67 -15.88 26.40 -1.65
N SER A 68 -17.10 26.82 -2.00
CA SER A 68 -17.39 27.66 -3.16
C SER A 68 -17.07 29.14 -2.97
N VAL A 69 -16.93 29.63 -1.74
CA VAL A 69 -16.73 31.07 -1.46
C VAL A 69 -15.42 31.40 -0.75
N VAL A 70 -14.83 30.42 -0.06
CA VAL A 70 -13.57 30.61 0.66
C VAL A 70 -12.41 30.86 -0.32
N THR A 71 -11.56 31.83 -0.01
CA THR A 71 -10.40 32.22 -0.82
C THR A 71 -9.13 32.10 0.02
N ALA A 72 -7.95 32.30 -0.59
CA ALA A 72 -6.65 32.13 0.05
C ALA A 72 -6.55 32.77 1.45
N GLY A 73 -6.03 32.01 2.41
CA GLY A 73 -5.95 32.36 3.83
C GLY A 73 -7.25 32.18 4.62
N GLY A 74 -8.37 31.90 3.95
CA GLY A 74 -9.67 31.70 4.57
C GLY A 74 -9.81 30.32 5.25
N THR A 75 -10.78 30.22 6.16
CA THR A 75 -11.05 28.98 6.91
C THR A 75 -12.53 28.63 6.88
N CYS A 76 -12.86 27.38 6.58
CA CYS A 76 -14.15 26.76 6.82
C CYS A 76 -14.11 26.02 8.16
N GLN A 77 -14.73 26.59 9.19
CA GLN A 77 -14.86 25.99 10.52
C GLN A 77 -16.18 25.21 10.60
N ILE A 78 -16.08 23.89 10.76
CA ILE A 78 -17.21 22.96 10.57
C ILE A 78 -17.68 22.44 11.93
N ALA A 79 -18.95 22.65 12.26
CA ALA A 79 -19.55 22.16 13.49
C ALA A 79 -19.82 20.65 13.43
N THR A 80 -20.07 20.03 14.59
CA THR A 80 -20.37 18.60 14.70
C THR A 80 -21.53 18.21 13.79
N GLY A 81 -21.37 17.13 13.03
CA GLY A 81 -22.40 16.63 12.15
C GLY A 81 -21.91 15.57 11.16
N VAL A 82 -22.89 14.93 10.52
CA VAL A 82 -22.69 14.05 9.37
C VAL A 82 -23.13 14.81 8.12
N TYR A 83 -22.25 14.90 7.14
CA TYR A 83 -22.42 15.67 5.91
C TYR A 83 -22.37 14.72 4.71
N HIS A 84 -23.50 14.57 4.02
CA HIS A 84 -23.65 13.70 2.85
C HIS A 84 -23.41 14.49 1.57
N GLU A 85 -22.14 14.81 1.30
CA GLU A 85 -21.73 15.67 0.20
C GLU A 85 -20.31 15.37 -0.28
N THR A 86 -20.03 15.74 -1.53
CA THR A 86 -18.67 15.84 -2.07
C THR A 86 -18.25 17.30 -2.06
N VAL A 87 -17.08 17.57 -1.48
CA VAL A 87 -16.55 18.94 -1.36
C VAL A 87 -15.48 19.20 -2.42
N THR A 88 -15.79 20.11 -3.35
CA THR A 88 -14.89 20.57 -4.40
C THR A 88 -14.61 22.07 -4.23
N PRO A 89 -13.43 22.46 -3.69
CA PRO A 89 -13.07 23.86 -3.50
C PRO A 89 -12.98 24.64 -4.81
N ALA A 90 -13.63 25.82 -4.87
CA ALA A 90 -13.61 26.65 -6.08
C ALA A 90 -12.25 27.34 -6.31
N HIS A 91 -11.45 27.50 -5.25
CA HIS A 91 -10.19 28.25 -5.26
C HIS A 91 -9.04 27.44 -4.64
N SER A 92 -7.82 27.79 -5.03
CA SER A 92 -6.58 27.37 -4.35
C SER A 92 -6.19 28.43 -3.31
N GLY A 93 -5.46 28.01 -2.29
CA GLY A 93 -4.69 28.92 -1.46
C GLY A 93 -3.44 29.42 -2.18
N VAL A 94 -2.58 30.12 -1.43
CA VAL A 94 -1.24 30.50 -1.89
C VAL A 94 -0.20 30.22 -0.80
N ALA A 95 1.08 30.26 -1.16
CA ALA A 95 2.17 30.11 -0.20
C ALA A 95 2.03 31.11 0.96
N GLY A 96 1.99 30.61 2.20
CA GLY A 96 1.78 31.41 3.41
C GLY A 96 0.32 31.79 3.71
N ALA A 97 -0.63 31.47 2.83
CA ALA A 97 -2.07 31.68 3.04
C ALA A 97 -2.89 30.52 2.43
N PRO A 98 -2.79 29.29 2.99
CA PRO A 98 -3.60 28.17 2.54
C PRO A 98 -5.09 28.38 2.85
N ILE A 99 -5.97 27.72 2.11
CA ILE A 99 -7.39 27.56 2.49
C ILE A 99 -7.48 26.40 3.46
N THR A 100 -8.17 26.57 4.59
CA THR A 100 -8.29 25.52 5.62
C THR A 100 -9.73 25.06 5.78
N PHE A 101 -9.97 23.75 5.70
CA PHE A 101 -11.21 23.09 6.11
C PHE A 101 -10.93 22.34 7.41
N THR A 102 -11.63 22.70 8.49
CA THR A 102 -11.35 22.06 9.78
C THR A 102 -12.59 21.95 10.67
N ALA A 103 -12.65 20.86 11.43
CA ALA A 103 -13.62 20.74 12.52
C ALA A 103 -13.40 21.86 13.56
N ALA A 104 -14.51 22.42 14.05
CA ALA A 104 -14.51 23.33 15.18
C ALA A 104 -13.90 22.64 16.42
N SER A 105 -13.43 23.44 17.40
CA SER A 105 -12.87 22.89 18.64
C SER A 105 -13.84 21.91 19.32
N GLY A 106 -13.39 20.67 19.54
CA GLY A 106 -14.19 19.60 20.13
C GLY A 106 -15.28 19.02 19.24
N ALA A 107 -15.39 19.43 17.98
CA ALA A 107 -16.39 18.90 17.06
C ALA A 107 -15.97 17.56 16.44
N SER A 108 -16.95 16.69 16.21
CA SER A 108 -16.80 15.48 15.39
C SER A 108 -17.50 15.69 14.06
N VAL A 109 -16.73 15.76 12.98
CA VAL A 109 -17.23 16.03 11.63
C VAL A 109 -17.00 14.80 10.78
N THR A 110 -18.07 14.23 10.23
CA THR A 110 -17.99 13.09 9.31
C THR A 110 -18.53 13.50 7.95
N ILE A 111 -17.75 13.29 6.90
CA ILE A 111 -18.23 13.31 5.53
C ILE A 111 -18.60 11.88 5.15
N ASP A 112 -19.85 11.66 4.79
CA ASP A 112 -20.45 10.34 4.58
C ASP A 112 -20.84 10.18 3.11
N GLY A 113 -20.19 9.23 2.43
CA GLY A 113 -20.43 8.93 1.02
C GLY A 113 -21.70 8.11 0.74
N THR A 114 -22.56 7.87 1.74
CA THR A 114 -23.75 7.04 1.62
C THR A 114 -25.06 7.83 1.68
N ASN A 115 -26.14 7.23 1.16
CA ASN A 115 -27.51 7.70 1.33
C ASN A 115 -28.40 6.60 1.91
N SER A 116 -29.44 6.97 2.65
CA SER A 116 -30.42 6.01 3.17
C SER A 116 -31.23 5.33 2.07
N VAL A 117 -31.38 4.00 2.17
CA VAL A 117 -32.27 3.22 1.32
C VAL A 117 -33.58 2.95 2.06
N ASN A 118 -34.69 3.38 1.46
CA ASN A 118 -36.03 3.34 2.04
C ASN A 118 -37.02 2.60 1.13
N GLY A 119 -38.27 2.44 1.55
CA GLY A 119 -39.32 1.84 0.72
C GLY A 119 -39.29 0.31 0.66
N TRP A 120 -38.83 -0.32 1.75
CA TRP A 120 -38.69 -1.78 1.85
C TRP A 120 -40.04 -2.50 1.76
N THR A 121 -40.09 -3.54 0.93
CA THR A 121 -41.23 -4.47 0.80
C THR A 121 -40.73 -5.90 0.97
N LEU A 122 -41.59 -6.79 1.48
CA LEU A 122 -41.22 -8.20 1.64
C LEU A 122 -41.10 -8.86 0.25
N ASP A 123 -39.96 -9.49 -0.01
CA ASP A 123 -39.77 -10.32 -1.20
C ASP A 123 -40.19 -11.77 -0.91
N SER A 124 -39.50 -12.43 0.02
CA SER A 124 -39.78 -13.81 0.42
C SER A 124 -39.08 -14.16 1.73
N GLY A 125 -39.70 -15.01 2.57
CA GLY A 125 -39.11 -15.44 3.84
C GLY A 125 -38.70 -14.26 4.73
N HIS A 126 -37.38 -14.07 4.90
CA HIS A 126 -36.78 -12.98 5.67
C HIS A 126 -36.09 -11.91 4.80
N ILE A 127 -36.23 -12.02 3.48
CA ILE A 127 -35.61 -11.12 2.51
C ILE A 127 -36.59 -10.01 2.14
N TYR A 128 -36.10 -8.78 2.25
CA TYR A 128 -36.83 -7.58 1.84
C TYR A 128 -36.13 -6.94 0.66
N LYS A 129 -36.88 -6.20 -0.15
CA LYS A 129 -36.34 -5.46 -1.29
C LYS A 129 -36.78 -4.01 -1.33
N ALA A 130 -35.93 -3.16 -1.89
CA ALA A 130 -36.19 -1.74 -2.13
C ALA A 130 -35.72 -1.36 -3.54
N ALA A 131 -36.48 -0.49 -4.20
CA ALA A 131 -36.08 0.11 -5.47
C ALA A 131 -35.01 1.17 -5.20
N VAL A 132 -33.83 0.99 -5.79
CA VAL A 132 -32.70 1.92 -5.66
C VAL A 132 -31.82 1.80 -6.90
N THR A 133 -31.32 2.92 -7.40
CA THR A 133 -30.32 2.89 -8.49
C THR A 133 -28.94 2.87 -7.85
N LEU A 134 -28.29 1.73 -7.94
CA LEU A 134 -26.90 1.54 -7.55
C LEU A 134 -26.06 1.24 -8.80
N ALA A 135 -24.73 1.22 -8.63
CA ALA A 135 -23.81 0.73 -9.65
C ALA A 135 -24.21 -0.71 -10.03
N GLY A 136 -23.96 -1.14 -11.27
CA GLY A 136 -24.43 -2.44 -11.77
C GLY A 136 -23.95 -3.65 -10.93
N ASN A 137 -24.48 -4.85 -11.21
CA ASN A 137 -24.10 -6.06 -10.48
C ASN A 137 -22.69 -6.52 -10.84
N ALA A 138 -21.89 -6.86 -9.82
CA ALA A 138 -20.74 -7.78 -9.74
C ALA A 138 -19.69 -7.79 -10.87
N ALA A 139 -19.85 -6.97 -11.90
CA ALA A 139 -18.98 -6.72 -13.03
C ALA A 139 -19.03 -5.21 -13.21
N GLN A 140 -18.36 -4.49 -12.31
CA GLN A 140 -18.24 -3.06 -12.47
C GLN A 140 -17.03 -2.78 -13.36
N PRO A 141 -17.25 -2.16 -14.53
CA PRO A 141 -16.15 -1.76 -15.39
C PRO A 141 -15.26 -0.81 -14.59
N TYR A 142 -13.95 -0.98 -14.73
CA TYR A 142 -13.01 0.02 -14.27
C TYR A 142 -13.42 1.38 -14.82
N SER A 143 -13.09 2.44 -14.09
CA SER A 143 -13.19 3.75 -14.70
C SER A 143 -12.30 3.76 -15.94
N ALA A 144 -12.87 4.10 -17.10
CA ALA A 144 -12.12 4.29 -18.35
C ALA A 144 -11.06 5.41 -18.25
N THR A 145 -11.05 6.14 -17.13
CA THR A 145 -10.18 7.24 -16.80
C THR A 145 -9.44 6.96 -15.50
N GLU A 146 -8.17 7.35 -15.45
CA GLU A 146 -7.29 7.26 -14.28
C GLU A 146 -7.87 7.91 -13.00
N TYR A 147 -8.76 8.89 -13.17
CA TYR A 147 -9.52 9.54 -12.10
C TYR A 147 -11.02 9.33 -12.34
N PRO A 148 -11.65 8.34 -11.70
CA PRO A 148 -13.09 8.13 -11.82
C PRO A 148 -13.87 9.38 -11.47
N SER A 149 -15.03 9.59 -12.12
CA SER A 149 -15.94 10.59 -11.59
C SER A 149 -16.45 10.16 -10.21
N ASP A 150 -16.86 11.12 -9.40
CA ASP A 150 -17.40 10.85 -8.07
C ASP A 150 -18.58 9.87 -8.08
N THR A 151 -19.36 9.87 -9.16
CA THR A 151 -20.55 9.02 -9.34
C THR A 151 -20.27 7.68 -10.02
N ASP A 152 -19.06 7.49 -10.58
CA ASP A 152 -18.63 6.21 -11.15
C ASP A 152 -18.06 5.33 -10.03
N LEU A 153 -18.95 4.78 -9.19
CA LEU A 153 -18.58 4.00 -8.02
C LEU A 153 -17.78 2.74 -8.40
N TRP A 154 -16.72 2.46 -7.64
CA TRP A 154 -15.93 1.23 -7.80
C TRP A 154 -16.73 -0.04 -7.53
N ALA A 155 -17.59 -0.02 -6.51
CA ALA A 155 -18.56 -1.06 -6.25
C ALA A 155 -19.71 -0.55 -5.36
N ASN A 156 -20.78 -1.33 -5.33
CA ASN A 156 -21.83 -1.16 -4.34
C ASN A 156 -21.30 -1.55 -2.96
N GLN A 157 -21.51 -0.67 -1.98
CA GLN A 157 -21.19 -0.92 -0.58
C GLN A 157 -22.40 -0.56 0.27
N ILE A 158 -22.90 -1.55 1.00
CA ILE A 158 -24.15 -1.46 1.75
C ILE A 158 -23.84 -1.57 3.24
N PHE A 159 -24.53 -0.76 4.04
CA PHE A 159 -24.42 -0.76 5.49
C PHE A 159 -25.78 -0.99 6.12
N ILE A 160 -25.82 -1.79 7.17
CA ILE A 160 -27.01 -2.03 7.98
C ILE A 160 -26.69 -1.65 9.41
N ASN A 161 -27.38 -0.63 9.94
CA ASN A 161 -27.14 -0.10 11.29
C ASN A 161 -25.67 0.31 11.54
N GLY A 162 -25.03 0.92 10.54
CA GLY A 162 -23.64 1.38 10.63
C GLY A 162 -22.58 0.27 10.52
N VAL A 163 -22.96 -0.96 10.18
CA VAL A 163 -22.02 -2.06 9.91
C VAL A 163 -22.07 -2.41 8.44
N MET A 164 -20.92 -2.57 7.79
CA MET A 164 -20.87 -3.00 6.40
C MET A 164 -21.45 -4.41 6.25
N ALA A 165 -22.45 -4.56 5.40
CA ALA A 165 -23.06 -5.83 5.05
C ALA A 165 -22.27 -6.49 3.91
N PRO A 166 -21.81 -7.75 4.02
CA PRO A 166 -21.22 -8.45 2.90
C PRO A 166 -22.24 -8.71 1.79
N GLU A 167 -21.78 -8.72 0.54
CA GLU A 167 -22.57 -9.23 -0.58
C GLU A 167 -22.79 -10.74 -0.37
N ALA A 168 -23.99 -11.20 -0.68
CA ALA A 168 -24.37 -12.60 -0.60
C ALA A 168 -23.40 -13.48 -1.41
N ALA A 169 -22.77 -14.43 -0.73
CA ALA A 169 -21.76 -15.30 -1.31
C ALA A 169 -21.92 -16.76 -0.86
N TYR A 170 -21.31 -17.69 -1.59
CA TYR A 170 -21.12 -19.06 -1.16
C TYR A 170 -19.62 -19.40 -1.08
N PRO A 171 -19.12 -19.86 0.09
CA PRO A 171 -19.83 -20.01 1.35
C PRO A 171 -20.30 -18.65 1.90
N THR A 172 -21.33 -18.67 2.74
CA THR A 172 -21.85 -17.46 3.41
C THR A 172 -20.70 -16.70 4.07
N PRO A 173 -20.45 -15.43 3.72
CA PRO A 173 -19.40 -14.63 4.30
C PRO A 173 -19.73 -14.25 5.74
N GLY A 174 -18.69 -14.09 6.56
CA GLY A 174 -18.82 -13.39 7.83
C GLY A 174 -19.05 -11.89 7.62
N THR A 175 -19.42 -11.19 8.68
CA THR A 175 -19.58 -9.71 8.68
C THR A 175 -18.27 -8.96 8.66
N ASP A 176 -17.15 -9.65 8.93
CA ASP A 176 -15.82 -9.07 8.87
C ASP A 176 -15.25 -9.23 7.44
N PRO A 177 -15.07 -8.14 6.68
CA PRO A 177 -14.45 -8.22 5.35
C PRO A 177 -13.02 -8.76 5.39
N TRP A 178 -12.38 -8.78 6.57
CA TRP A 178 -11.06 -9.34 6.81
C TRP A 178 -11.03 -10.86 7.00
N ASN A 179 -12.18 -11.47 7.25
CA ASN A 179 -12.30 -12.89 7.52
C ASN A 179 -13.27 -13.52 6.51
N GLN A 180 -12.83 -13.54 5.25
CA GLN A 180 -13.62 -14.07 4.15
C GLN A 180 -13.68 -15.60 4.21
N SER A 181 -14.85 -16.15 3.87
CA SER A 181 -15.06 -17.58 3.79
C SER A 181 -14.82 -18.09 2.37
N PHE A 182 -14.03 -19.16 2.24
CA PHE A 182 -13.66 -19.77 0.97
C PHE A 182 -13.95 -21.27 0.97
N ILE A 183 -14.23 -21.81 -0.21
CA ILE A 183 -14.09 -23.24 -0.50
C ILE A 183 -12.60 -23.52 -0.65
N THR A 184 -12.04 -24.36 0.23
CA THR A 184 -10.58 -24.56 0.36
C THR A 184 -10.09 -25.95 -0.04
N SER A 185 -11.00 -26.90 -0.24
CA SER A 185 -10.67 -28.29 -0.56
C SER A 185 -11.78 -28.94 -1.38
N GLY A 186 -11.59 -30.19 -1.81
CA GLY A 186 -12.66 -30.99 -2.42
C GLY A 186 -13.08 -30.56 -3.83
N TRP A 187 -12.35 -29.63 -4.46
CA TRP A 187 -12.62 -29.19 -5.83
C TRP A 187 -11.44 -29.44 -6.78
N GLY A 188 -11.73 -29.49 -8.08
CA GLY A 188 -10.74 -29.51 -9.14
C GLY A 188 -11.18 -28.70 -10.35
N SER A 189 -10.21 -28.29 -11.16
CA SER A 189 -10.40 -27.61 -12.43
C SER A 189 -9.84 -28.47 -13.57
N THR A 190 -10.42 -28.32 -14.76
CA THR A 190 -9.80 -28.79 -16.00
C THR A 190 -9.79 -27.68 -17.02
N ARG A 191 -8.60 -27.34 -17.53
CA ARG A 191 -8.43 -26.38 -18.62
C ARG A 191 -8.75 -27.05 -19.95
N SER A 192 -9.69 -26.47 -20.71
CA SER A 192 -10.17 -27.09 -21.96
C SER A 192 -9.38 -26.70 -23.22
N SER A 193 -8.35 -25.85 -23.13
CA SER A 193 -7.53 -25.46 -24.30
C SER A 193 -6.06 -25.14 -23.95
N GLY A 194 -5.13 -25.73 -24.72
CA GLY A 194 -3.67 -25.61 -24.56
C GLY A 194 -3.01 -24.47 -25.35
N ALA A 195 -3.68 -23.34 -25.56
CA ALA A 195 -3.09 -22.21 -26.28
C ALA A 195 -2.37 -21.26 -25.31
N THR A 196 -1.04 -21.37 -25.20
CA THR A 196 -0.18 -20.27 -24.74
C THR A 196 -0.16 -19.21 -25.85
N CYS A 197 -0.68 -18.00 -25.61
CA CYS A 197 -0.58 -16.91 -26.58
C CYS A 197 0.72 -16.14 -26.35
N ALA A 198 1.59 -16.07 -27.36
CA ALA A 198 2.92 -15.45 -27.24
C ALA A 198 2.94 -13.92 -27.49
N LYS A 199 1.80 -13.27 -27.79
CA LYS A 199 1.67 -11.80 -27.89
C LYS A 199 0.22 -11.31 -28.03
N ALA A 200 -0.13 -10.23 -27.32
CA ALA A 200 -1.45 -9.56 -27.32
C ALA A 200 -1.81 -8.83 -28.64
N PRO A 201 -3.11 -8.53 -28.90
CA PRO A 201 -4.27 -8.87 -28.07
C PRO A 201 -4.83 -10.26 -28.40
N CYS A 202 -4.91 -11.13 -27.39
CA CYS A 202 -5.62 -12.40 -27.46
C CYS A 202 -6.77 -12.35 -26.45
N THR A 203 -8.02 -12.36 -26.92
CA THR A 203 -9.17 -12.73 -26.08
C THR A 203 -9.16 -14.25 -25.97
N THR A 204 -8.39 -14.79 -25.03
CA THR A 204 -8.43 -16.22 -24.72
C THR A 204 -9.38 -16.44 -23.56
N THR A 205 -10.53 -17.03 -23.87
CA THR A 205 -11.44 -17.57 -22.86
C THR A 205 -10.84 -18.87 -22.31
N ILE A 206 -10.32 -18.84 -21.08
CA ILE A 206 -9.98 -20.07 -20.35
C ILE A 206 -11.27 -20.65 -19.79
N THR A 207 -11.77 -21.72 -20.39
CA THR A 207 -12.89 -22.49 -19.83
C THR A 207 -12.41 -23.55 -18.84
N GLY A 208 -12.69 -23.29 -17.56
CA GLY A 208 -12.45 -24.22 -16.46
C GLY A 208 -13.74 -24.94 -16.05
N THR A 209 -13.66 -26.24 -15.77
CA THR A 209 -14.75 -27.02 -15.16
C THR A 209 -14.47 -27.16 -13.66
N LEU A 210 -15.18 -26.43 -12.79
CA LEU A 210 -15.07 -26.60 -11.33
C LEU A 210 -15.92 -27.79 -10.91
N THR A 211 -15.33 -28.83 -10.33
CA THR A 211 -16.07 -29.99 -9.77
C THR A 211 -15.86 -30.05 -8.28
N TYR A 212 -16.91 -30.10 -7.45
CA TYR A 212 -16.79 -30.20 -5.98
C TYR A 212 -17.81 -31.19 -5.38
N GLY A 213 -17.46 -31.90 -4.30
CA GLY A 213 -18.38 -32.83 -3.64
C GLY A 213 -19.29 -32.14 -2.62
N SER A 214 -20.61 -32.21 -2.80
CA SER A 214 -21.69 -31.69 -1.92
C SER A 214 -21.94 -30.17 -1.93
N PHE A 215 -22.34 -29.62 -3.08
CA PHE A 215 -22.95 -28.28 -3.10
C PHE A 215 -24.41 -28.30 -2.62
N PRO A 216 -24.88 -27.25 -1.93
CA PRO A 216 -26.30 -26.93 -1.89
C PRO A 216 -26.85 -26.77 -3.31
N ALA A 217 -28.11 -27.18 -3.51
CA ALA A 217 -28.76 -27.06 -4.80
C ALA A 217 -29.16 -25.59 -5.05
N PHE A 218 -28.28 -24.84 -5.74
CA PHE A 218 -28.52 -23.44 -6.10
C PHE A 218 -29.14 -23.25 -7.50
N GLY A 219 -29.19 -24.31 -8.32
CA GLY A 219 -29.70 -24.24 -9.67
C GLY A 219 -28.71 -23.62 -10.67
N ASN A 220 -29.21 -22.89 -11.66
CA ASN A 220 -28.40 -22.31 -12.74
C ASN A 220 -27.52 -21.16 -12.23
N MET A 221 -26.20 -21.33 -12.35
CA MET A 221 -25.20 -20.37 -11.89
C MET A 221 -24.63 -19.47 -13.00
N THR A 222 -25.10 -19.55 -14.25
CA THR A 222 -24.65 -18.66 -15.33
C THR A 222 -24.79 -17.19 -14.93
N GLY A 223 -23.69 -16.43 -15.01
CA GLY A 223 -23.61 -15.03 -14.61
C GLY A 223 -23.19 -14.80 -13.15
N ALA A 224 -23.02 -15.85 -12.33
CA ALA A 224 -22.31 -15.74 -11.06
C ALA A 224 -20.81 -15.46 -11.32
N ILE A 225 -20.10 -15.00 -10.30
CA ILE A 225 -18.66 -14.75 -10.36
C ILE A 225 -17.95 -15.66 -9.36
N ALA A 226 -16.89 -16.32 -9.80
CA ALA A 226 -15.98 -17.06 -8.93
C ALA A 226 -14.78 -16.15 -8.60
N TYR A 227 -14.63 -15.78 -7.33
CA TYR A 227 -13.49 -15.04 -6.82
C TYR A 227 -12.49 -16.03 -6.19
N PHE A 228 -11.26 -16.02 -6.70
CA PHE A 228 -10.16 -16.87 -6.25
C PHE A 228 -9.22 -16.03 -5.38
N ALA A 229 -9.00 -16.51 -4.15
CA ALA A 229 -7.99 -15.98 -3.25
C ALA A 229 -6.77 -16.91 -3.29
N GLY A 230 -5.59 -16.30 -3.29
CA GLY A 230 -4.32 -16.98 -3.52
C GLY A 230 -3.50 -16.28 -4.59
N GLY A 231 -2.43 -16.91 -5.02
CA GLY A 231 -1.49 -16.37 -5.98
C GLY A 231 -0.65 -15.21 -5.45
N TRP A 232 0.04 -14.58 -6.39
CA TRP A 232 0.57 -13.23 -6.24
C TRP A 232 -0.52 -12.15 -6.30
N VAL A 233 -1.74 -12.50 -6.77
CA VAL A 233 -2.90 -11.60 -6.91
C VAL A 233 -4.21 -12.39 -6.91
N ALA A 234 -5.24 -11.86 -6.24
CA ALA A 234 -6.59 -12.41 -6.31
C ALA A 234 -7.24 -12.16 -7.68
N LEU A 235 -8.09 -13.10 -8.13
CA LEU A 235 -8.66 -13.09 -9.49
C LEU A 235 -10.15 -13.40 -9.50
N SER A 236 -10.87 -12.94 -10.52
CA SER A 236 -12.28 -13.29 -10.73
C SER A 236 -12.57 -13.86 -12.11
N ALA A 237 -13.41 -14.89 -12.14
CA ALA A 237 -13.88 -15.53 -13.35
C ALA A 237 -15.41 -15.49 -13.43
N LYS A 238 -15.94 -15.27 -14.64
CA LYS A 238 -17.38 -15.32 -14.88
C LYS A 238 -17.83 -16.76 -15.05
N VAL A 239 -18.88 -17.18 -14.35
CA VAL A 239 -19.54 -18.46 -14.60
C VAL A 239 -20.35 -18.34 -15.90
N THR A 240 -19.95 -19.06 -16.94
CA THR A 240 -20.57 -19.05 -18.28
C THR A 240 -21.64 -20.12 -18.44
N GLY A 241 -21.59 -21.18 -17.63
CA GLY A 241 -22.54 -22.28 -17.67
C GLY A 241 -22.42 -23.19 -16.46
N GLY A 242 -23.44 -24.02 -16.23
CA GLY A 242 -23.44 -24.99 -15.14
C GLY A 242 -24.63 -24.84 -14.20
N THR A 243 -24.98 -25.95 -13.56
CA THR A 243 -26.06 -26.02 -12.59
C THR A 243 -25.55 -26.73 -11.35
N LEU A 244 -25.69 -26.09 -10.20
CA LEU A 244 -25.40 -26.73 -8.91
C LEU A 244 -26.69 -27.39 -8.41
N SER A 245 -26.69 -28.71 -8.41
CA SER A 245 -27.78 -29.55 -7.88
C SER A 245 -27.20 -30.63 -6.96
N SER A 246 -28.06 -31.47 -6.37
CA SER A 246 -27.63 -32.63 -5.58
C SER A 246 -26.87 -33.69 -6.38
N SER A 247 -26.93 -33.66 -7.71
CA SER A 247 -26.29 -34.64 -8.61
C SER A 247 -25.35 -34.03 -9.65
N ASN A 248 -25.30 -32.70 -9.77
CA ASN A 248 -24.41 -31.97 -10.65
C ASN A 248 -23.68 -30.89 -9.86
N HIS A 249 -22.36 -30.91 -9.91
CA HIS A 249 -21.50 -30.01 -9.16
C HIS A 249 -20.49 -29.31 -10.05
N THR A 250 -20.86 -29.14 -11.32
CA THR A 250 -19.97 -28.64 -12.35
C THR A 250 -20.35 -27.23 -12.80
N LEU A 251 -19.36 -26.33 -12.77
CA LEU A 251 -19.45 -24.99 -13.33
C LEU A 251 -18.42 -24.78 -14.43
N ASN A 252 -18.85 -24.17 -15.53
CA ASN A 252 -17.98 -23.62 -16.55
C ASN A 252 -17.67 -22.17 -16.20
N ILE A 253 -16.39 -21.83 -16.05
CA ILE A 253 -15.94 -20.47 -15.80
C ILE A 253 -15.15 -19.94 -17.00
N SER A 254 -15.16 -18.63 -17.21
CA SER A 254 -14.32 -17.93 -18.17
C SER A 254 -13.47 -16.92 -17.43
N PHE A 255 -12.16 -17.03 -17.59
CA PHE A 255 -11.26 -15.92 -17.28
C PHE A 255 -11.24 -14.93 -18.45
N PRO A 256 -11.08 -13.65 -18.15
CA PRO A 256 -10.94 -12.61 -19.17
C PRO A 256 -9.56 -12.59 -19.85
N GLU A 257 -8.55 -13.26 -19.28
CA GLU A 257 -7.16 -13.26 -19.77
C GLU A 257 -6.61 -14.65 -20.12
N SER A 258 -5.56 -14.64 -20.94
CA SER A 258 -4.85 -15.81 -21.46
C SER A 258 -3.62 -16.25 -20.67
N ASP A 259 -3.27 -15.56 -19.57
CA ASP A 259 -1.98 -15.80 -18.90
C ASP A 259 -1.88 -17.27 -18.50
N ALA A 260 -0.92 -17.95 -19.12
CA ALA A 260 -0.65 -19.36 -18.90
C ALA A 260 -0.15 -19.65 -17.48
N LYS A 261 0.09 -18.62 -16.68
CA LYS A 261 0.42 -18.71 -15.25
C LYS A 261 -0.81 -18.73 -14.34
N VAL A 262 -1.99 -18.32 -14.82
CA VAL A 262 -3.25 -18.47 -14.06
C VAL A 262 -3.74 -19.89 -14.26
N GLU A 263 -3.40 -20.77 -13.33
CA GLU A 263 -3.90 -22.14 -13.29
C GLU A 263 -4.89 -22.25 -12.13
N PRO A 264 -6.22 -22.05 -12.38
CA PRO A 264 -7.22 -22.23 -11.35
C PRO A 264 -7.06 -23.66 -10.83
N GLY A 265 -6.89 -23.90 -9.53
CA GLY A 265 -6.76 -25.25 -8.98
C GLY A 265 -5.40 -25.94 -9.22
N GLY A 266 -4.43 -25.27 -9.84
CA GLY A 266 -3.02 -25.66 -9.86
C GLY A 266 -2.23 -24.96 -8.76
N GLY A 267 -1.31 -25.66 -8.08
CA GLY A 267 -0.43 -25.04 -7.09
C GLY A 267 -1.16 -24.48 -5.85
N ASN A 268 -0.87 -23.23 -5.50
CA ASN A 268 -1.25 -22.57 -4.24
C ASN A 268 -2.64 -21.89 -4.28
N ASP A 269 -3.36 -21.91 -5.42
CA ASP A 269 -4.62 -21.17 -5.66
C ASP A 269 -5.85 -22.04 -5.45
N LYS A 270 -5.97 -22.62 -4.24
CA LYS A 270 -7.02 -23.60 -3.90
C LYS A 270 -8.25 -23.01 -3.24
N GLN A 271 -8.33 -21.69 -3.08
CA GLN A 271 -9.39 -21.03 -2.33
C GLN A 271 -10.26 -20.18 -3.24
N PHE A 272 -11.57 -20.43 -3.26
CA PHE A 272 -12.49 -19.58 -4.02
C PHE A 272 -13.86 -19.45 -3.34
N ARG A 273 -14.62 -18.43 -3.75
CA ARG A 273 -16.02 -18.24 -3.37
C ARG A 273 -16.85 -17.83 -4.59
N LEU A 274 -18.16 -18.02 -4.51
CA LEU A 274 -19.11 -17.61 -5.55
C LEU A 274 -19.92 -16.40 -5.07
N VAL A 275 -20.10 -15.40 -5.94
CA VAL A 275 -20.88 -14.18 -5.67
C VAL A 275 -21.79 -13.85 -6.87
N GLY A 276 -22.62 -12.81 -6.72
CA GLY A 276 -23.41 -12.26 -7.82
C GLY A 276 -24.73 -13.00 -8.11
N LYS A 277 -25.28 -13.74 -7.14
CA LYS A 277 -26.59 -14.39 -7.24
C LYS A 277 -27.42 -14.22 -5.97
N LYS A 278 -28.70 -13.85 -6.13
CA LYS A 278 -29.70 -13.85 -5.05
C LYS A 278 -29.80 -15.20 -4.33
N ALA A 279 -29.54 -16.31 -5.03
CA ALA A 279 -29.56 -17.65 -4.44
C ALA A 279 -28.55 -17.84 -3.29
N PHE A 280 -27.52 -16.99 -3.19
CA PHE A 280 -26.56 -17.01 -2.09
C PHE A 280 -27.03 -16.22 -0.86
N LEU A 281 -28.09 -15.40 -0.98
CA LEU A 281 -28.63 -14.61 0.11
C LEU A 281 -29.37 -15.54 1.09
N THR A 282 -28.64 -16.03 2.08
CA THR A 282 -29.03 -17.18 2.90
C THR A 282 -28.88 -16.93 4.40
N ALA A 283 -28.25 -15.82 4.79
CA ALA A 283 -28.03 -15.45 6.18
C ALA A 283 -28.36 -13.98 6.46
N GLN A 284 -28.51 -13.68 7.75
CA GLN A 284 -28.66 -12.31 8.23
C GLN A 284 -27.41 -11.46 7.91
N ASN A 285 -27.62 -10.16 7.72
CA ASN A 285 -26.61 -9.16 7.39
C ASN A 285 -26.02 -9.25 5.98
N GLU A 286 -26.65 -10.00 5.07
CA GLU A 286 -26.23 -10.06 3.67
C GLU A 286 -27.10 -9.17 2.76
N TRP A 287 -26.56 -8.80 1.62
CA TRP A 287 -27.30 -8.13 0.55
C TRP A 287 -27.04 -8.72 -0.84
N PHE A 288 -27.98 -8.51 -1.76
CA PHE A 288 -27.82 -8.77 -3.19
C PHE A 288 -28.48 -7.65 -3.97
N TYR A 289 -27.85 -7.16 -5.04
CA TYR A 289 -28.47 -6.20 -5.95
C TYR A 289 -28.85 -6.89 -7.24
N ASP A 290 -30.03 -6.58 -7.78
CA ASP A 290 -30.43 -6.93 -9.14
C ASP A 290 -30.38 -5.68 -10.00
N ALA A 291 -29.29 -5.48 -10.74
CA ALA A 291 -29.11 -4.32 -11.61
C ALA A 291 -30.11 -4.26 -12.78
N GLY A 292 -30.63 -5.41 -13.23
CA GLY A 292 -31.65 -5.46 -14.28
C GLY A 292 -32.99 -4.93 -13.77
N ALA A 293 -33.35 -5.27 -12.53
CA ALA A 293 -34.56 -4.79 -11.87
C ALA A 293 -34.37 -3.44 -11.14
N ARG A 294 -33.12 -3.03 -10.87
CA ARG A 294 -32.75 -1.91 -9.97
C ARG A 294 -33.32 -2.10 -8.57
N GLU A 295 -33.18 -3.30 -8.03
CA GLU A 295 -33.71 -3.70 -6.73
C GLU A 295 -32.58 -4.20 -5.81
N LEU A 296 -32.47 -3.61 -4.62
CA LEU A 296 -31.59 -4.08 -3.55
C LEU A 296 -32.38 -5.04 -2.65
N TYR A 297 -31.83 -6.23 -2.43
CA TYR A 297 -32.34 -7.27 -1.55
C TYR A 297 -31.47 -7.35 -0.30
N VAL A 298 -32.08 -7.39 0.89
CA VAL A 298 -31.39 -7.44 2.18
C VAL A 298 -32.08 -8.44 3.11
N TRP A 299 -31.27 -9.18 3.86
CA TRP A 299 -31.72 -9.90 5.05
C TRP A 299 -31.23 -9.16 6.30
N ALA A 300 -32.10 -8.37 6.93
CA ALA A 300 -31.74 -7.59 8.11
C ALA A 300 -31.44 -8.47 9.35
N PRO A 301 -30.52 -8.04 10.22
CA PRO A 301 -30.26 -8.74 11.49
C PRO A 301 -31.54 -8.84 12.33
N GLY A 302 -31.81 -10.02 12.87
CA GLY A 302 -33.05 -10.34 13.60
C GLY A 302 -34.29 -10.56 12.72
N GLY A 303 -34.20 -10.31 11.41
CA GLY A 303 -35.33 -10.37 10.48
C GLY A 303 -36.26 -9.15 10.58
N GLY A 304 -37.36 -9.17 9.81
CA GLY A 304 -38.31 -8.07 9.73
C GLY A 304 -37.89 -6.96 8.75
N VAL A 305 -38.67 -5.88 8.68
CA VAL A 305 -38.44 -4.77 7.76
C VAL A 305 -37.09 -4.11 8.06
N PRO A 306 -36.16 -4.02 7.10
CA PRO A 306 -34.86 -3.39 7.31
C PRO A 306 -35.00 -1.93 7.73
N THR A 307 -34.16 -1.52 8.68
CA THR A 307 -34.01 -0.12 9.11
C THR A 307 -32.52 0.23 9.12
N GLY A 308 -32.20 1.52 9.03
CA GLY A 308 -30.81 1.98 9.06
C GLY A 308 -29.94 1.45 7.92
N VAL A 309 -30.55 1.16 6.76
CA VAL A 309 -29.81 0.72 5.57
C VAL A 309 -29.30 1.93 4.81
N THR A 310 -28.00 2.02 4.56
CA THR A 310 -27.41 3.02 3.67
C THR A 310 -26.60 2.36 2.56
N ALA A 311 -26.47 3.04 1.44
CA ALA A 311 -25.69 2.59 0.29
C ALA A 311 -24.74 3.71 -0.17
N LYS A 312 -23.51 3.35 -0.51
CA LYS A 312 -22.53 4.28 -1.11
C LYS A 312 -23.07 4.87 -2.41
N VAL A 313 -22.92 6.18 -2.56
CA VAL A 313 -23.36 6.98 -3.72
C VAL A 313 -22.28 7.97 -4.20
N HIS A 314 -21.26 8.24 -3.38
CA HIS A 314 -20.13 9.11 -3.70
C HIS A 314 -18.80 8.38 -3.45
N ASN A 315 -17.81 8.58 -4.32
CA ASN A 315 -16.44 8.14 -4.10
C ASN A 315 -15.68 9.13 -3.22
N TYR A 316 -15.92 10.43 -3.38
CA TYR A 316 -15.09 11.49 -2.80
C TYR A 316 -15.85 12.32 -1.76
N GLY A 317 -15.26 12.46 -0.58
CA GLY A 317 -15.64 13.43 0.43
C GLY A 317 -14.98 14.79 0.14
N PHE A 318 -13.75 14.77 -0.37
CA PHE A 318 -13.11 15.93 -0.99
C PHE A 318 -12.54 15.56 -2.37
N ASP A 319 -12.91 16.35 -3.37
CA ASP A 319 -12.21 16.41 -4.66
C ASP A 319 -11.32 17.65 -4.67
N LEU A 320 -10.01 17.43 -4.53
CA LEU A 320 -8.98 18.45 -4.49
C LEU A 320 -8.18 18.49 -5.80
N ASN A 321 -8.70 17.90 -6.88
CA ASN A 321 -8.04 17.92 -8.18
C ASN A 321 -7.77 19.35 -8.66
N ASN A 322 -6.56 19.57 -9.18
CA ASN A 322 -6.06 20.87 -9.65
C ASN A 322 -6.06 21.96 -8.56
N ARG A 323 -6.06 21.59 -7.27
CA ARG A 323 -6.00 22.55 -6.17
C ARG A 323 -4.59 22.66 -5.61
N SER A 324 -4.31 23.78 -4.96
CA SER A 324 -3.03 24.00 -4.28
C SER A 324 -3.24 24.69 -2.95
N TYR A 325 -2.33 24.45 -2.00
CA TYR A 325 -2.34 25.12 -0.69
C TYR A 325 -3.69 24.97 0.02
N ILE A 326 -4.17 23.73 0.12
CA ILE A 326 -5.39 23.36 0.85
C ILE A 326 -4.99 22.55 2.07
N ASN A 327 -5.54 22.91 3.22
CA ASN A 327 -5.43 22.12 4.44
C ASN A 327 -6.80 21.50 4.75
N VAL A 328 -6.86 20.17 4.91
CA VAL A 328 -8.03 19.46 5.44
C VAL A 328 -7.61 18.86 6.78
N THR A 329 -8.28 19.25 7.86
CA THR A 329 -7.80 18.92 9.22
C THR A 329 -8.91 18.50 10.15
N LYS A 330 -8.74 17.35 10.84
CA LYS A 330 -9.70 16.79 11.81
C LYS A 330 -11.06 16.43 11.19
N ILE A 331 -11.03 15.71 10.08
CA ILE A 331 -12.23 15.28 9.36
C ILE A 331 -12.28 13.75 9.34
N ASN A 332 -13.44 13.19 9.67
CA ASN A 332 -13.70 11.77 9.49
C ASN A 332 -14.31 11.52 8.09
N LEU A 333 -13.93 10.43 7.46
CA LEU A 333 -14.50 9.95 6.20
C LEU A 333 -15.19 8.62 6.44
N TRP A 334 -16.44 8.51 6.00
CA TRP A 334 -17.20 7.27 6.04
C TRP A 334 -17.63 6.88 4.63
N ALA A 335 -17.23 5.68 4.20
CA ALA A 335 -17.56 5.14 2.88
C ALA A 335 -17.21 6.09 1.72
N THR A 336 -16.11 6.85 1.86
CA THR A 336 -15.68 7.89 0.91
C THR A 336 -14.19 8.18 1.08
N THR A 337 -13.56 8.84 0.11
CA THR A 337 -12.12 9.14 0.11
C THR A 337 -11.80 10.59 -0.28
N ILE A 338 -10.51 10.94 -0.37
CA ILE A 338 -10.02 12.22 -0.89
C ILE A 338 -9.18 11.96 -2.13
N THR A 339 -9.32 12.82 -3.14
CA THR A 339 -8.51 12.75 -4.36
C THR A 339 -7.78 14.06 -4.66
N THR A 340 -6.53 13.94 -5.11
CA THR A 340 -5.73 14.96 -5.78
C THR A 340 -5.19 14.39 -7.10
N ASN A 341 -4.65 15.25 -7.97
CA ASN A 341 -4.06 14.83 -9.24
C ASN A 341 -2.68 15.45 -9.48
N ASP A 342 -2.06 15.14 -10.61
CA ASP A 342 -0.71 15.62 -10.97
C ASP A 342 -0.53 17.15 -11.01
N SER A 343 -1.63 17.90 -11.13
CA SER A 343 -1.61 19.38 -11.07
C SER A 343 -1.76 19.95 -9.66
N SER A 344 -1.97 19.08 -8.67
CA SER A 344 -2.19 19.45 -7.28
C SER A 344 -0.86 19.59 -6.54
N GLN A 345 -0.80 20.51 -5.57
CA GLN A 345 0.45 20.73 -4.84
C GLN A 345 0.27 21.43 -3.49
N ASN A 346 1.18 21.16 -2.55
CA ASN A 346 1.17 21.78 -1.23
C ASN A 346 -0.17 21.59 -0.49
N ILE A 347 -0.80 20.42 -0.65
CA ILE A 347 -2.00 20.04 0.10
C ILE A 347 -1.57 19.34 1.39
N VAL A 348 -2.21 19.67 2.50
CA VAL A 348 -1.97 19.01 3.80
C VAL A 348 -3.26 18.36 4.28
N LEU A 349 -3.24 17.04 4.43
CA LEU A 349 -4.29 16.23 5.02
C LEU A 349 -3.81 15.77 6.39
N ASN A 350 -4.36 16.33 7.46
CA ASN A 350 -3.87 16.12 8.83
C ASN A 350 -4.98 15.69 9.78
N GLN A 351 -4.78 14.63 10.56
CA GLN A 351 -5.85 14.08 11.43
C GLN A 351 -7.11 13.75 10.64
N VAL A 352 -6.94 13.11 9.49
CA VAL A 352 -8.04 12.56 8.70
C VAL A 352 -8.26 11.12 9.13
N ASN A 353 -9.48 10.79 9.58
CA ASN A 353 -9.81 9.43 10.00
C ASN A 353 -10.76 8.79 8.99
N GLY A 354 -10.25 7.89 8.17
CA GLY A 354 -11.00 7.25 7.09
C GLY A 354 -11.40 5.82 7.40
N GLN A 355 -12.66 5.49 7.16
CA GLN A 355 -13.18 4.13 7.24
C GLN A 355 -13.98 3.82 5.97
N TYR A 356 -13.73 2.65 5.37
CA TYR A 356 -14.41 2.21 4.14
C TYR A 356 -14.09 3.07 2.91
N LEU A 357 -12.83 3.47 2.72
CA LEU A 357 -12.42 4.37 1.63
C LEU A 357 -12.82 3.85 0.24
N SER A 358 -12.52 2.58 -0.03
CA SER A 358 -12.88 1.87 -1.26
C SER A 358 -13.51 0.51 -0.96
N HIS A 359 -14.29 0.00 -1.92
CA HIS A 359 -14.90 -1.32 -1.84
C HIS A 359 -14.96 -2.01 -3.19
N TRP A 360 -14.65 -3.30 -3.20
CA TRP A 360 -15.00 -4.29 -4.23
C TRP A 360 -14.86 -5.69 -3.62
N GLN A 361 -15.52 -6.66 -4.23
CA GLN A 361 -15.47 -8.07 -3.78
C GLN A 361 -14.93 -9.03 -4.83
N THR A 362 -14.69 -8.51 -6.04
CA THR A 362 -14.22 -9.24 -7.21
C THR A 362 -13.16 -8.42 -7.94
N ALA A 363 -12.16 -9.08 -8.51
CA ALA A 363 -11.12 -8.48 -9.35
C ALA A 363 -11.38 -8.89 -10.81
N GLN A 364 -12.24 -8.15 -11.51
CA GLN A 364 -12.63 -8.46 -12.89
C GLN A 364 -11.96 -7.53 -13.88
N TYR A 365 -11.19 -8.09 -14.81
CA TYR A 365 -10.59 -7.39 -15.95
C TYR A 365 -11.57 -6.55 -16.79
N ASP A 366 -11.13 -5.37 -17.23
CA ASP A 366 -11.75 -4.57 -18.29
C ASP A 366 -10.83 -4.46 -19.51
N ALA A 367 -11.30 -5.00 -20.63
CA ALA A 367 -10.58 -5.00 -21.90
C ALA A 367 -10.44 -3.62 -22.56
N ASN A 368 -11.16 -2.60 -22.05
CA ASN A 368 -11.23 -1.27 -22.64
C ASN A 368 -10.27 -0.26 -22.00
N LEU A 369 -9.53 -0.66 -20.96
CA LEU A 369 -8.50 0.19 -20.39
C LEU A 369 -7.28 0.26 -21.33
N PRO A 370 -6.64 1.44 -21.47
CA PRO A 370 -5.50 1.62 -22.36
C PRO A 370 -4.24 0.82 -21.96
N PHE A 371 -4.28 0.03 -20.87
CA PHE A 371 -3.14 -0.63 -20.23
C PHE A 371 -3.23 -2.19 -20.14
N ALA A 372 -4.20 -2.81 -20.84
CA ALA A 372 -4.61 -4.24 -20.81
C ALA A 372 -3.64 -5.35 -20.28
N GLY A 373 -3.93 -5.90 -19.08
CA GLY A 373 -3.46 -7.18 -18.49
C GLY A 373 -3.88 -7.43 -17.01
N ILE A 374 -3.41 -8.54 -16.39
CA ILE A 374 -3.71 -8.97 -14.99
C ILE A 374 -3.35 -7.91 -13.94
N TYR A 375 -2.53 -6.95 -14.36
CA TYR A 375 -2.04 -5.80 -13.62
C TYR A 375 -3.00 -4.60 -13.63
N ASP A 376 -4.09 -4.64 -14.40
CA ASP A 376 -5.06 -3.54 -14.49
C ASP A 376 -6.27 -3.77 -13.59
N ALA A 377 -6.55 -5.05 -13.27
CA ALA A 377 -7.73 -5.44 -12.52
C ALA A 377 -7.59 -5.30 -11.00
N ASN A 378 -6.65 -4.47 -10.54
CA ASN A 378 -6.22 -4.46 -9.15
C ASN A 378 -6.70 -3.26 -8.34
N HIS A 379 -7.32 -2.24 -8.97
CA HIS A 379 -7.66 -0.96 -8.34
C HIS A 379 -6.48 -0.31 -7.60
N ARG A 380 -5.26 -0.57 -8.09
CA ARG A 380 -4.04 -0.04 -7.50
C ARG A 380 -3.97 1.47 -7.70
N PHE A 381 -4.37 1.97 -8.86
CA PHE A 381 -4.20 3.38 -9.27
C PHE A 381 -5.32 4.32 -8.82
N ASP A 382 -6.46 3.76 -8.43
CA ASP A 382 -7.70 4.53 -8.25
C ASP A 382 -8.27 4.41 -6.83
N SER A 383 -7.62 3.70 -5.89
CA SER A 383 -8.17 3.47 -4.55
C SER A 383 -7.32 4.02 -3.40
N GLY A 384 -7.96 4.17 -2.23
CA GLY A 384 -7.38 4.80 -1.04
C GLY A 384 -7.49 6.33 -1.09
N ILE A 385 -6.72 7.02 -0.25
CA ILE A 385 -6.46 8.47 -0.42
C ILE A 385 -5.54 8.61 -1.64
N LEU A 386 -6.02 9.26 -2.70
CA LEU A 386 -5.21 9.54 -3.89
C LEU A 386 -4.42 10.83 -3.64
N LEU A 387 -3.16 10.68 -3.22
CA LEU A 387 -2.23 11.77 -2.89
C LEU A 387 -1.24 11.98 -4.05
N HIS A 388 -1.75 12.49 -5.15
CA HIS A 388 -0.98 12.77 -6.36
C HIS A 388 -0.55 14.24 -6.45
N GLY A 389 0.55 14.49 -7.17
CA GLY A 389 1.05 15.83 -7.49
C GLY A 389 2.43 16.10 -6.91
N ARG A 390 2.57 17.21 -6.16
CA ARG A 390 3.85 17.54 -5.54
C ARG A 390 3.77 18.25 -4.19
N ASN A 391 4.71 17.94 -3.31
CA ASN A 391 4.86 18.54 -1.99
C ASN A 391 3.56 18.48 -1.15
N ASN A 392 2.73 17.48 -1.36
CA ASN A 392 1.56 17.21 -0.54
C ASN A 392 1.97 16.39 0.69
N THR A 393 1.15 16.43 1.73
CA THR A 393 1.40 15.73 2.99
C THR A 393 0.12 15.07 3.47
N PHE A 394 0.18 13.78 3.75
CA PHE A 394 -0.79 13.05 4.56
C PHE A 394 -0.11 12.74 5.89
N GLU A 395 -0.71 13.16 7.01
CA GLU A 395 -0.07 12.99 8.32
C GLU A 395 -1.03 12.87 9.51
N ASN A 396 -0.54 12.27 10.60
CA ASN A 396 -1.24 12.17 11.89
C ASN A 396 -2.65 11.55 11.78
N SER A 397 -2.83 10.63 10.83
CA SER A 397 -4.13 10.18 10.34
C SER A 397 -4.33 8.68 10.55
N THR A 398 -5.58 8.22 10.53
CA THR A 398 -5.92 6.79 10.65
C THR A 398 -6.78 6.36 9.47
N LEU A 399 -6.37 5.32 8.76
CA LEU A 399 -7.13 4.75 7.64
C LEU A 399 -7.40 3.27 7.87
N GLN A 400 -8.66 2.86 7.70
CA GLN A 400 -9.04 1.46 7.88
C GLN A 400 -10.17 0.98 6.97
N GLN A 401 -10.25 -0.34 6.84
CA GLN A 401 -11.31 -1.08 6.14
C GLN A 401 -11.48 -0.68 4.68
N SER A 402 -10.36 -0.61 3.95
CA SER A 402 -10.34 -0.34 2.50
C SER A 402 -10.15 -1.64 1.71
N ALA A 403 -10.94 -1.85 0.65
CA ALA A 403 -10.71 -2.98 -0.26
C ALA A 403 -9.38 -2.85 -1.00
N GLY A 404 -8.97 -1.59 -1.20
CA GLY A 404 -7.78 -1.19 -1.90
C GLY A 404 -6.74 -0.56 -1.01
N ASN A 405 -6.07 0.46 -1.53
CA ASN A 405 -5.02 1.10 -0.78
C ASN A 405 -5.53 1.81 0.48
N GLY A 406 -4.63 2.02 1.43
CA GLY A 406 -4.78 3.09 2.41
C GLY A 406 -4.50 4.44 1.73
N VAL A 407 -3.26 4.63 1.28
CA VAL A 407 -2.82 5.79 0.50
C VAL A 407 -2.20 5.32 -0.82
N ASN A 408 -2.55 5.98 -1.91
CA ASN A 408 -1.82 5.91 -3.16
C ASN A 408 -1.09 7.25 -3.36
N VAL A 409 0.21 7.19 -3.63
CA VAL A 409 1.07 8.36 -3.79
C VAL A 409 1.69 8.35 -5.18
N ARG A 410 1.52 9.47 -5.91
CA ARG A 410 2.15 9.69 -7.21
C ARG A 410 2.72 11.09 -7.33
N GLY A 411 3.91 11.18 -7.91
CA GLY A 411 4.45 12.44 -8.41
C GLY A 411 5.78 12.76 -7.75
N SER A 412 5.87 13.88 -7.02
CA SER A 412 7.16 14.28 -6.46
C SER A 412 7.13 14.94 -5.09
N ASN A 413 8.03 14.50 -4.22
CA ASN A 413 8.25 15.10 -2.88
C ASN A 413 7.01 15.13 -1.98
N ASP A 414 6.02 14.29 -2.24
CA ASP A 414 4.92 14.07 -1.30
C ASP A 414 5.40 13.29 -0.05
N THR A 415 4.73 13.53 1.08
CA THR A 415 5.04 12.91 2.36
C THR A 415 3.82 12.17 2.91
N VAL A 416 4.03 10.93 3.33
CA VAL A 416 3.07 10.15 4.15
C VAL A 416 3.79 9.87 5.45
N THR A 417 3.25 10.35 6.58
CA THR A 417 3.99 10.26 7.82
C THR A 417 3.14 10.30 9.07
N ASN A 418 3.58 9.51 10.05
CA ASN A 418 2.95 9.46 11.36
C ASN A 418 1.50 9.01 11.26
N ASP A 419 1.21 8.00 10.43
CA ASP A 419 -0.11 7.49 10.16
C ASP A 419 -0.31 6.05 10.68
N LEU A 420 -1.55 5.74 11.05
CA LEU A 420 -2.01 4.39 11.38
C LEU A 420 -2.85 3.85 10.23
N ILE A 421 -2.30 2.94 9.43
CA ILE A 421 -3.01 2.37 8.29
C ILE A 421 -3.14 0.87 8.50
N HIS A 422 -4.37 0.39 8.66
CA HIS A 422 -4.58 -1.02 8.93
C HIS A 422 -5.85 -1.55 8.36
N ASP A 423 -5.92 -2.87 8.22
CA ASP A 423 -7.12 -3.50 7.68
C ASP A 423 -7.43 -2.84 6.31
N VAL A 424 -6.46 -2.90 5.39
CA VAL A 424 -6.57 -2.41 3.99
C VAL A 424 -6.00 -3.41 2.98
N SER A 425 -6.41 -3.31 1.71
CA SER A 425 -6.12 -4.32 0.67
C SER A 425 -6.87 -5.64 0.90
N TYR A 426 -8.06 -5.64 1.54
CA TYR A 426 -8.85 -6.89 1.65
C TYR A 426 -9.37 -7.42 0.31
N GLY A 427 -9.20 -6.68 -0.78
CA GLY A 427 -9.42 -7.17 -2.14
C GLY A 427 -8.38 -8.19 -2.58
N GLY A 428 -7.21 -8.27 -1.91
CA GLY A 428 -6.14 -9.23 -2.22
C GLY A 428 -5.46 -8.98 -3.57
N THR A 429 -5.49 -7.76 -4.05
CA THR A 429 -4.90 -7.35 -5.34
C THR A 429 -3.49 -6.76 -5.13
N TYR A 430 -2.89 -6.14 -6.15
CA TYR A 430 -1.65 -5.34 -6.02
C TYR A 430 -1.82 -4.00 -5.26
N THR A 431 -2.83 -3.91 -4.40
CA THR A 431 -3.02 -2.78 -3.48
C THR A 431 -2.29 -3.05 -2.17
N ALA A 432 -1.91 -2.00 -1.46
CA ALA A 432 -1.13 -2.07 -0.22
C ALA A 432 -1.60 -1.03 0.80
N ALA A 433 -1.05 -1.01 2.02
CA ALA A 433 -1.31 0.11 2.92
C ALA A 433 -0.87 1.43 2.28
N ILE A 434 0.32 1.43 1.67
CA ILE A 434 0.83 2.53 0.87
C ILE A 434 1.28 1.99 -0.48
N THR A 435 0.69 2.51 -1.54
CA THR A 435 1.18 2.29 -2.91
C THR A 435 1.92 3.53 -3.38
N ILE A 436 3.13 3.34 -3.90
CA ILE A 436 3.88 4.37 -4.60
C ILE A 436 3.79 4.06 -6.10
N GLU A 437 3.27 5.01 -6.87
CA GLU A 437 3.11 4.82 -8.31
C GLU A 437 4.42 5.06 -9.06
N VAL A 438 4.52 4.36 -10.18
CA VAL A 438 5.63 4.46 -11.11
C VAL A 438 5.81 5.90 -11.62
N GLY A 439 7.05 6.28 -11.91
CA GLY A 439 7.43 7.64 -12.32
C GLY A 439 7.67 8.60 -11.15
N SER A 440 7.39 8.16 -9.92
CA SER A 440 7.50 8.99 -8.74
C SER A 440 8.93 9.23 -8.27
N THR A 441 9.17 10.34 -7.57
CA THR A 441 10.49 10.65 -7.00
C THR A 441 10.42 11.50 -5.73
N GLY A 442 11.36 11.31 -4.80
CA GLY A 442 11.51 12.20 -3.65
C GLY A 442 10.48 11.98 -2.54
N HIS A 443 9.61 10.97 -2.63
CA HIS A 443 8.61 10.73 -1.60
C HIS A 443 9.25 10.30 -0.29
N THR A 444 8.65 10.75 0.81
CA THR A 444 9.03 10.39 2.18
C THR A 444 7.88 9.62 2.82
N ILE A 445 8.11 8.36 3.15
CA ILE A 445 7.16 7.45 3.81
C ILE A 445 7.75 7.05 5.15
N MET A 446 7.32 7.70 6.23
CA MET A 446 8.02 7.58 7.50
C MET A 446 7.17 7.64 8.76
N ASN A 447 7.59 6.91 9.79
CA ASN A 447 6.90 6.87 11.09
C ASN A 447 5.47 6.32 11.01
N ASP A 448 5.17 5.46 10.04
CA ASP A 448 3.83 4.89 9.89
C ASP A 448 3.75 3.52 10.57
N THR A 449 2.60 3.22 11.20
CA THR A 449 2.28 1.87 11.65
C THR A 449 1.33 1.24 10.63
N LEU A 450 1.80 0.20 9.94
CA LEU A 450 1.10 -0.47 8.85
C LEU A 450 0.80 -1.93 9.23
N TYR A 451 -0.46 -2.33 9.34
CA TYR A 451 -0.77 -3.73 9.66
C TYR A 451 -2.05 -4.30 9.10
N ASN A 452 -2.19 -5.64 9.14
CA ASN A 452 -3.33 -6.37 8.57
C ASN A 452 -3.59 -5.98 7.10
N THR A 453 -2.60 -6.19 6.23
CA THR A 453 -2.77 -5.94 4.79
C THR A 453 -2.99 -7.23 4.01
N GLY A 454 -3.84 -7.16 2.98
CA GLY A 454 -4.16 -8.35 2.16
C GLY A 454 -2.99 -8.85 1.32
N ARG A 455 -2.14 -7.94 0.82
CA ARG A 455 -0.89 -8.26 0.11
C ARG A 455 0.32 -7.62 0.81
N ASP A 456 0.89 -6.58 0.22
CA ASP A 456 2.05 -5.86 0.78
C ASP A 456 1.63 -4.83 1.81
N ALA A 457 2.56 -4.32 2.61
CA ALA A 457 2.32 -3.09 3.35
C ALA A 457 2.72 -1.85 2.52
N ILE A 458 3.87 -1.89 1.85
CA ILE A 458 4.31 -0.85 0.92
C ILE A 458 4.59 -1.48 -0.45
N ASN A 459 3.96 -0.97 -1.51
CA ASN A 459 4.10 -1.49 -2.88
C ASN A 459 4.70 -0.45 -3.85
N MET A 460 5.74 -0.88 -4.57
CA MET A 460 6.40 -0.14 -5.65
C MET A 460 6.54 -1.05 -6.88
N ASP A 461 5.47 -1.26 -7.64
CA ASP A 461 5.47 -2.15 -8.81
C ASP A 461 5.42 -1.39 -10.16
N THR A 462 6.32 -1.68 -11.11
CA THR A 462 6.40 -1.08 -12.47
C THR A 462 5.89 -2.00 -13.58
N ASN A 463 5.29 -3.16 -13.30
CA ASN A 463 4.78 -4.10 -14.31
C ASN A 463 3.84 -3.44 -15.33
N ALA A 464 3.16 -2.35 -14.96
CA ALA A 464 2.35 -1.53 -15.86
C ALA A 464 3.16 -0.56 -16.76
N TYR A 465 4.41 -0.23 -16.41
CA TYR A 465 5.24 0.78 -17.08
C TYR A 465 6.75 0.44 -16.99
N PRO A 466 7.27 -0.43 -17.86
CA PRO A 466 8.71 -0.64 -17.95
C PRO A 466 9.40 0.70 -18.29
N ASN A 467 10.42 1.06 -17.51
CA ASN A 467 11.25 2.29 -17.58
C ASN A 467 10.82 3.52 -16.76
N GLY A 468 9.72 3.49 -15.98
CA GLY A 468 9.30 4.64 -15.16
C GLY A 468 9.96 4.73 -13.77
N GLY A 469 11.25 4.43 -13.64
CA GLY A 469 11.87 4.07 -12.35
C GLY A 469 11.70 5.04 -11.16
N TYR A 470 11.84 4.52 -9.94
CA TYR A 470 11.68 5.26 -8.68
C TYR A 470 13.00 5.85 -8.22
N LYS A 471 13.02 7.10 -7.75
CA LYS A 471 14.29 7.73 -7.35
C LYS A 471 14.15 8.58 -6.11
N ASN A 472 15.23 8.65 -5.33
CA ASN A 472 15.33 9.54 -4.19
C ASN A 472 14.22 9.33 -3.15
N MET A 473 13.72 8.10 -2.99
CA MET A 473 12.70 7.81 -2.00
C MET A 473 13.31 7.62 -0.62
N ARG A 474 12.53 7.92 0.42
CA ARG A 474 12.88 7.62 1.80
C ARG A 474 11.76 6.81 2.44
N ILE A 475 12.03 5.54 2.76
CA ILE A 475 11.08 4.66 3.44
C ILE A 475 11.68 4.28 4.79
N ALA A 476 11.26 4.96 5.87
CA ALA A 476 11.99 4.84 7.12
C ALA A 476 11.18 4.95 8.41
N TYR A 477 11.65 4.33 9.48
CA TYR A 477 10.99 4.39 10.81
C TYR A 477 9.56 3.85 10.80
N ASN A 478 9.19 2.99 9.84
CA ASN A 478 7.87 2.38 9.79
C ASN A 478 7.83 1.10 10.65
N ASN A 479 6.68 0.84 11.27
CA ASN A 479 6.39 -0.41 11.95
C ASN A 479 5.39 -1.22 11.12
N ILE A 480 5.84 -2.34 10.55
CA ILE A 480 5.13 -3.09 9.52
C ILE A 480 4.90 -4.53 10.00
N TYR A 481 3.65 -4.96 10.13
CA TYR A 481 3.33 -6.33 10.55
C TYR A 481 1.99 -6.87 10.08
N GLY A 482 1.78 -8.19 10.13
CA GLY A 482 0.48 -8.78 9.76
C GLY A 482 0.09 -8.60 8.28
N TYR A 483 1.05 -8.34 7.39
CA TYR A 483 0.86 -8.32 5.93
C TYR A 483 0.81 -9.76 5.36
N ALA A 484 0.62 -9.95 4.05
CA ALA A 484 0.49 -11.28 3.43
C ALA A 484 -0.76 -12.07 3.86
N LYS A 485 -1.90 -11.40 4.10
CA LYS A 485 -3.09 -12.08 4.65
C LYS A 485 -3.91 -12.86 3.61
N ILE A 486 -3.93 -12.41 2.35
CA ILE A 486 -4.74 -12.97 1.25
C ILE A 486 -3.87 -13.54 0.13
N ALA A 487 -2.88 -12.77 -0.34
CA ALA A 487 -1.95 -13.17 -1.38
C ALA A 487 -0.60 -13.63 -0.79
N PHE A 488 0.26 -14.24 -1.61
CA PHE A 488 1.65 -14.56 -1.31
C PHE A 488 2.58 -14.02 -2.42
N ASP A 489 3.87 -14.34 -2.41
CA ASP A 489 4.89 -13.79 -3.33
C ASP A 489 4.96 -12.25 -3.29
N LEU A 490 5.35 -11.76 -2.11
CA LEU A 490 5.19 -10.38 -1.69
C LEU A 490 6.14 -10.04 -0.52
N GLY A 491 6.14 -8.79 -0.08
CA GLY A 491 6.92 -8.35 1.09
C GLY A 491 6.18 -7.35 1.99
N GLY A 492 6.72 -7.11 3.18
CA GLY A 492 6.33 -5.93 3.95
C GLY A 492 6.61 -4.67 3.14
N ILE A 493 7.76 -4.65 2.48
CA ILE A 493 8.08 -3.71 1.40
C ILE A 493 8.33 -4.52 0.12
N TYR A 494 7.58 -4.25 -0.94
CA TYR A 494 7.70 -4.92 -2.23
C TYR A 494 8.07 -3.91 -3.32
N VAL A 495 9.09 -4.25 -4.11
CA VAL A 495 9.52 -3.46 -5.26
C VAL A 495 9.68 -4.36 -6.48
N CYS A 496 9.10 -3.96 -7.59
CA CYS A 496 9.26 -4.59 -8.90
C CYS A 496 9.05 -3.51 -9.98
N CYS A 497 9.44 -3.65 -11.23
CA CYS A 497 10.42 -4.54 -11.83
C CYS A 497 11.34 -3.70 -12.72
N ASP A 498 12.49 -4.24 -13.14
CA ASP A 498 13.41 -3.58 -14.10
C ASP A 498 13.66 -2.09 -13.76
N THR A 499 13.82 -1.77 -12.47
CA THR A 499 13.79 -0.40 -11.96
C THR A 499 15.03 -0.07 -11.14
N SER A 500 15.65 1.07 -11.45
CA SER A 500 16.67 1.68 -10.60
C SER A 500 15.98 2.38 -9.45
N LEU A 501 16.51 2.20 -8.25
CA LEU A 501 16.14 2.87 -7.01
C LEU A 501 17.15 3.97 -6.65
N ALA A 502 17.92 4.49 -7.61
CA ALA A 502 19.01 5.43 -7.33
C ALA A 502 18.60 6.58 -6.38
N GLY A 503 19.41 6.78 -5.34
CA GLY A 503 19.17 7.77 -4.28
C GLY A 503 18.11 7.37 -3.25
N THR A 504 17.47 6.20 -3.41
CA THR A 504 16.48 5.68 -2.47
C THR A 504 17.15 5.01 -1.28
N ARG A 505 16.62 5.27 -0.08
CA ARG A 505 17.05 4.64 1.17
C ARG A 505 15.86 4.03 1.91
N ILE A 506 15.99 2.75 2.28
CA ILE A 506 15.02 1.98 3.07
C ILE A 506 15.68 1.63 4.41
N ASP A 507 15.22 2.22 5.50
CA ASP A 507 15.99 2.14 6.74
C ASP A 507 15.23 2.38 8.03
N HIS A 508 15.77 1.91 9.16
CA HIS A 508 15.14 2.06 10.47
C HIS A 508 13.70 1.52 10.53
N ASN A 509 13.32 0.61 9.63
CA ASN A 509 12.00 -0.01 9.67
C ASN A 509 12.03 -1.27 10.55
N ARG A 510 10.92 -1.51 11.25
CA ARG A 510 10.63 -2.80 11.88
C ARG A 510 9.64 -3.53 10.99
N ILE A 511 10.04 -4.69 10.46
CA ILE A 511 9.21 -5.48 9.52
C ILE A 511 9.09 -6.88 10.08
N HIS A 512 7.89 -7.28 10.50
CA HIS A 512 7.77 -8.51 11.27
C HIS A 512 6.42 -9.19 11.21
N ASP A 513 6.40 -10.46 11.60
CA ASP A 513 5.17 -11.23 11.84
C ASP A 513 4.13 -11.09 10.72
N PRO A 514 4.47 -11.39 9.44
CA PRO A 514 3.46 -11.45 8.39
C PRO A 514 2.35 -12.43 8.80
N ALA A 515 1.12 -12.18 8.36
CA ALA A 515 -0.04 -13.02 8.64
C ALA A 515 0.16 -14.45 8.10
N ASN A 516 0.65 -14.58 6.87
CA ASN A 516 1.09 -15.84 6.26
C ASN A 516 2.51 -15.69 5.69
N THR A 517 2.87 -16.52 4.70
CA THR A 517 4.15 -16.49 4.02
C THR A 517 4.38 -15.14 3.32
N GLY A 518 5.40 -14.40 3.76
CA GLY A 518 5.78 -13.12 3.20
C GLY A 518 7.21 -12.76 3.56
N ASN A 519 7.87 -12.01 2.68
CA ASN A 519 9.24 -11.55 2.91
C ASN A 519 9.27 -10.28 3.77
N GLY A 520 10.39 -9.95 4.39
CA GLY A 520 10.58 -8.63 5.00
C GLY A 520 10.61 -7.55 3.91
N ILE A 521 11.70 -7.52 3.14
CA ILE A 521 11.85 -6.68 1.96
C ILE A 521 11.97 -7.57 0.73
N HIS A 522 11.17 -7.31 -0.29
CA HIS A 522 11.13 -8.09 -1.51
C HIS A 522 11.48 -7.22 -2.72
N PHE A 523 12.71 -7.35 -3.20
CA PHE A 523 13.15 -6.78 -4.47
C PHE A 523 12.94 -7.81 -5.55
N ASP A 524 11.82 -7.72 -6.26
CA ASP A 524 11.52 -8.61 -7.38
C ASP A 524 12.26 -8.16 -8.66
N ASN A 525 12.07 -8.98 -9.70
CA ASN A 525 12.73 -9.01 -11.00
C ASN A 525 13.31 -7.67 -11.48
N GLY A 526 14.64 -7.55 -11.44
CA GLY A 526 15.36 -6.44 -12.07
C GLY A 526 15.39 -5.13 -11.30
N THR A 527 15.30 -5.19 -9.97
CA THR A 527 15.49 -4.02 -9.09
C THR A 527 16.97 -3.80 -8.74
N TYR A 528 17.46 -2.54 -8.73
CA TYR A 528 18.87 -2.19 -8.47
C TYR A 528 19.04 -0.73 -7.94
N ASP A 529 20.27 -0.32 -7.61
CA ASP A 529 20.70 0.99 -7.06
C ASP A 529 20.06 1.42 -5.71
N VAL A 530 19.90 0.51 -4.76
CA VAL A 530 19.25 0.80 -3.45
C VAL A 530 20.23 0.89 -2.27
N SER A 531 19.89 1.69 -1.27
CA SER A 531 20.52 1.66 0.06
C SER A 531 19.53 1.13 1.10
N VAL A 532 19.94 0.11 1.85
CA VAL A 532 19.13 -0.57 2.87
C VAL A 532 19.94 -0.68 4.16
N ASP A 533 19.50 0.00 5.22
CA ASP A 533 20.26 0.04 6.46
C ASP A 533 19.43 0.15 7.74
N HIS A 534 19.95 -0.29 8.88
CA HIS A 534 19.29 -0.19 10.19
C HIS A 534 17.86 -0.77 10.26
N ASN A 535 17.47 -1.65 9.32
CA ASN A 535 16.17 -2.33 9.41
C ASN A 535 16.27 -3.50 10.39
N VAL A 536 15.18 -3.78 11.09
CA VAL A 536 15.03 -4.94 11.98
C VAL A 536 13.91 -5.82 11.43
N ILE A 537 14.25 -7.05 11.05
CA ILE A 537 13.33 -7.97 10.36
C ILE A 537 13.27 -9.29 11.13
N TRP A 538 12.07 -9.76 11.51
CA TRP A 538 11.90 -11.00 12.26
C TRP A 538 10.51 -11.63 12.14
N GLY A 539 10.31 -12.82 12.72
CA GLY A 539 8.98 -13.44 12.83
C GLY A 539 8.38 -13.89 11.50
N LEU A 540 9.22 -14.10 10.48
CA LEU A 540 8.81 -14.52 9.16
C LEU A 540 8.22 -15.94 9.18
N LYS A 541 7.45 -16.27 8.13
CA LYS A 541 6.68 -17.51 8.03
C LYS A 541 6.99 -18.28 6.76
N GLY A 542 8.22 -18.77 6.64
CA GLY A 542 8.69 -19.59 5.55
C GLY A 542 8.02 -20.96 5.47
N THR A 543 7.73 -21.39 4.24
CA THR A 543 7.15 -22.71 3.91
C THR A 543 8.23 -23.74 3.61
N GLY A 544 9.51 -23.35 3.60
CA GLY A 544 10.64 -24.18 3.14
C GLY A 544 10.83 -24.20 1.62
N ASP A 545 9.93 -23.58 0.84
CA ASP A 545 10.18 -23.26 -0.56
C ASP A 545 10.91 -21.92 -0.65
N ILE A 546 12.15 -21.95 -1.14
CA ILE A 546 12.98 -20.77 -1.31
C ILE A 546 12.34 -19.76 -2.27
N ASN A 547 11.55 -20.21 -3.26
CA ASN A 547 10.97 -19.36 -4.32
C ASN A 547 9.79 -18.51 -3.87
N HIS A 548 9.08 -18.96 -2.84
CA HIS A 548 7.78 -18.37 -2.46
C HIS A 548 7.62 -18.23 -0.94
N GLY A 549 8.74 -18.27 -0.19
CA GLY A 549 8.81 -18.41 1.28
C GLY A 549 9.38 -17.20 2.02
N GLY A 550 9.10 -17.07 3.32
CA GLY A 550 9.53 -15.97 4.19
C GLY A 550 11.04 -15.72 4.23
N ASN A 551 11.51 -14.75 3.45
CA ASN A 551 12.90 -14.31 3.44
C ASN A 551 13.03 -12.94 4.12
N GLY A 552 14.14 -12.70 4.83
CA GLY A 552 14.48 -11.39 5.39
C GLY A 552 14.51 -10.33 4.30
N ILE A 553 15.40 -10.53 3.33
CA ILE A 553 15.49 -9.76 2.10
C ILE A 553 15.53 -10.70 0.89
N ASN A 554 14.56 -10.57 -0.01
CA ASN A 554 14.46 -11.36 -1.23
C ASN A 554 14.97 -10.58 -2.45
N PHE A 555 15.67 -11.28 -3.35
CA PHE A 555 16.11 -10.77 -4.65
C PHE A 555 15.60 -11.66 -5.80
N GLY A 556 14.48 -11.26 -6.41
CA GLY A 556 13.87 -11.87 -7.60
C GLY A 556 14.78 -11.74 -8.82
N GLY A 557 15.07 -12.87 -9.47
CA GLY A 557 16.17 -13.03 -10.42
C GLY A 557 15.75 -13.47 -11.82
N HIS A 558 14.48 -13.29 -12.23
CA HIS A 558 14.07 -13.68 -13.57
C HIS A 558 14.35 -12.59 -14.60
N THR A 559 15.02 -12.97 -15.69
CA THR A 559 15.02 -12.20 -16.93
C THR A 559 13.60 -12.27 -17.51
N ASN A 560 12.81 -11.21 -17.44
CA ASN A 560 11.50 -11.11 -18.12
C ASN A 560 11.70 -11.08 -19.65
N GLY A 561 12.05 -12.22 -20.25
CA GLY A 561 12.20 -12.39 -21.70
C GLY A 561 13.36 -11.60 -22.34
N ARG A 562 14.21 -10.91 -21.57
CA ARG A 562 15.41 -10.27 -22.13
C ARG A 562 16.37 -11.34 -22.63
N PRO A 563 16.93 -11.21 -23.85
CA PRO A 563 17.84 -12.20 -24.41
C PRO A 563 18.99 -12.51 -23.45
N ALA A 564 19.33 -13.80 -23.33
CA ALA A 564 20.57 -14.23 -22.71
C ALA A 564 21.74 -13.47 -23.39
N GLY A 565 22.39 -12.55 -22.67
CA GLY A 565 23.43 -11.65 -23.20
C GLY A 565 23.19 -10.15 -23.00
N SER A 566 22.07 -9.73 -22.37
CA SER A 566 21.93 -8.34 -21.91
C SER A 566 22.86 -8.06 -20.70
N ASN A 567 23.96 -7.35 -20.94
CA ASN A 567 24.98 -6.95 -19.94
C ASN A 567 24.50 -5.85 -18.96
N LEU A 568 23.26 -5.91 -18.45
CA LEU A 568 22.85 -5.00 -17.37
C LEU A 568 23.09 -5.70 -16.02
N PRO A 569 23.81 -5.08 -15.07
CA PRO A 569 23.99 -5.66 -13.74
C PRO A 569 22.61 -5.70 -13.04
N TYR A 570 22.12 -6.89 -12.74
CA TYR A 570 20.89 -7.09 -11.98
C TYR A 570 21.25 -7.05 -10.49
N LEU A 571 20.72 -6.04 -9.78
CA LEU A 571 20.98 -5.67 -8.37
C LEU A 571 22.39 -5.11 -8.07
N THR A 572 22.44 -3.78 -7.95
CA THR A 572 23.49 -3.00 -7.29
C THR A 572 22.91 -2.37 -6.02
N GLY A 573 23.67 -2.32 -4.93
CA GLY A 573 23.14 -1.69 -3.71
C GLY A 573 24.05 -1.84 -2.50
N THR A 574 23.64 -1.20 -1.41
CA THR A 574 24.30 -1.27 -0.10
C THR A 574 23.31 -1.81 0.92
N PHE A 575 23.73 -2.83 1.67
CA PHE A 575 22.97 -3.48 2.73
C PHE A 575 23.82 -3.42 4.00
N GLU A 576 23.61 -2.39 4.81
CA GLU A 576 24.56 -2.01 5.86
C GLU A 576 23.86 -1.87 7.21
N ASN A 577 24.43 -2.38 8.30
CA ASN A 577 23.86 -2.19 9.66
C ASN A 577 22.41 -2.68 9.84
N ASN A 578 21.96 -3.73 9.13
CA ASN A 578 20.64 -4.33 9.37
C ASN A 578 20.73 -5.45 10.43
N THR A 579 19.62 -5.73 11.11
CA THR A 579 19.45 -6.90 11.98
C THR A 579 18.34 -7.78 11.42
N ILE A 580 18.68 -8.95 10.88
CA ILE A 580 17.74 -9.86 10.24
C ILE A 580 17.73 -11.19 11.00
N ILE A 581 16.56 -11.59 11.46
CA ILE A 581 16.32 -12.81 12.21
C ILE A 581 15.42 -13.74 11.40
N ALA A 582 16.00 -14.87 10.97
CA ALA A 582 15.34 -15.92 10.19
C ALA A 582 15.07 -17.16 11.04
N GLY A 583 13.83 -17.63 11.05
CA GLY A 583 13.42 -18.88 11.66
C GLY A 583 13.91 -20.11 10.88
N LYS A 584 13.53 -21.31 11.35
CA LYS A 584 13.99 -22.61 10.82
C LYS A 584 13.72 -22.82 9.31
N ASN A 585 12.64 -22.23 8.80
CA ASN A 585 12.19 -22.39 7.42
C ASN A 585 12.32 -21.10 6.59
N ASP A 586 12.97 -20.08 7.16
CA ASP A 586 13.16 -18.78 6.55
C ASP A 586 14.57 -18.69 5.94
N THR A 587 14.78 -17.73 5.04
CA THR A 587 16.15 -17.37 4.61
C THR A 587 16.46 -15.91 4.95
N ILE A 588 17.74 -15.61 5.17
CA ILE A 588 18.18 -14.24 5.48
C ILE A 588 18.24 -13.40 4.20
N PHE A 589 18.97 -13.90 3.21
CA PHE A 589 19.04 -13.38 1.85
C PHE A 589 18.74 -14.49 0.86
N ASN A 590 17.93 -14.18 -0.15
CA ASN A 590 17.58 -15.13 -1.20
C ASN A 590 17.96 -14.56 -2.58
N TYR A 591 18.80 -15.29 -3.33
CA TYR A 591 19.35 -14.85 -4.62
C TYR A 591 18.93 -15.81 -5.74
N PHE A 592 18.07 -15.37 -6.67
CA PHE A 592 17.62 -16.20 -7.80
C PHE A 592 18.51 -16.17 -9.05
N ALA A 593 19.66 -15.50 -9.00
CA ALA A 593 20.42 -15.16 -10.20
C ALA A 593 21.68 -16.03 -10.39
N THR A 594 22.03 -16.36 -11.64
CA THR A 594 23.31 -16.97 -11.98
C THR A 594 24.49 -15.99 -11.83
N SER A 595 25.71 -16.50 -11.90
CA SER A 595 26.92 -15.93 -11.30
C SER A 595 27.40 -14.50 -11.61
N SER A 596 26.77 -13.76 -12.53
CA SER A 596 27.31 -12.49 -13.05
C SER A 596 26.61 -11.24 -12.53
N TYR A 597 25.62 -11.39 -11.65
CA TYR A 597 24.61 -10.34 -11.44
C TYR A 597 24.78 -9.52 -10.15
N VAL A 598 25.19 -10.10 -9.02
CA VAL A 598 25.31 -9.41 -7.71
C VAL A 598 26.70 -8.86 -7.36
N ALA A 599 27.65 -8.87 -8.31
CA ALA A 599 29.07 -8.61 -8.04
C ALA A 599 29.41 -7.19 -7.51
N ASN A 600 28.47 -6.25 -7.63
CA ASN A 600 28.61 -4.86 -7.18
C ASN A 600 27.75 -4.53 -5.94
N THR A 601 27.16 -5.54 -5.30
CA THR A 601 26.40 -5.37 -4.07
C THR A 601 27.32 -5.42 -2.85
N ILE A 602 27.12 -4.51 -1.91
CA ILE A 602 27.89 -4.38 -0.68
C ILE A 602 27.02 -4.81 0.50
N VAL A 603 27.51 -5.74 1.33
CA VAL A 603 26.80 -6.22 2.53
C VAL A 603 27.73 -6.10 3.73
N LYS A 604 27.48 -5.15 4.65
CA LYS A 604 28.38 -4.90 5.79
C LYS A 604 27.70 -4.62 7.10
N ASN A 605 28.40 -4.89 8.21
CA ASN A 605 27.94 -4.55 9.56
C ASN A 605 26.53 -5.09 9.89
N ASN A 606 26.04 -6.13 9.22
CA ASN A 606 24.72 -6.68 9.51
C ASN A 606 24.82 -7.78 10.58
N ILE A 607 23.79 -7.89 11.43
CA ILE A 607 23.54 -9.11 12.20
C ILE A 607 22.62 -10.01 11.38
N LEU A 608 23.12 -11.19 11.02
CA LEU A 608 22.43 -12.20 10.23
C LEU A 608 22.23 -13.42 11.13
N ASP A 609 21.05 -13.51 11.75
CA ASP A 609 20.72 -14.50 12.78
C ASP A 609 19.70 -15.51 12.26
N GLY A 610 20.07 -16.78 12.12
CA GLY A 610 19.12 -17.79 11.65
C GLY A 610 19.61 -19.24 11.61
N TYR A 611 18.70 -20.13 11.22
CA TYR A 611 18.97 -21.57 11.08
C TYR A 611 19.62 -21.89 9.74
N HIS A 612 20.71 -22.67 9.77
CA HIS A 612 21.47 -23.06 8.60
C HIS A 612 21.65 -24.59 8.58
N PRO A 613 20.96 -25.33 7.69
CA PRO A 613 21.29 -26.73 7.44
C PRO A 613 22.75 -26.79 6.95
N SER A 614 23.58 -27.61 7.59
CA SER A 614 25.00 -27.71 7.28
C SER A 614 25.25 -27.92 5.78
N GLY A 615 26.00 -27.01 5.14
CA GLY A 615 26.44 -27.14 3.74
C GLY A 615 25.70 -26.28 2.72
N GLN A 616 24.75 -25.44 3.12
CA GLN A 616 24.15 -24.40 2.27
C GLN A 616 24.69 -23.04 2.73
N ASP A 617 25.81 -22.60 2.16
CA ASP A 617 26.28 -21.21 2.32
C ASP A 617 25.17 -20.28 1.78
N TYR A 618 24.67 -19.35 2.59
CA TYR A 618 23.78 -18.22 2.25
C TYR A 618 23.11 -18.25 0.86
N GLY A 619 22.30 -19.26 0.55
CA GLY A 619 21.66 -19.38 -0.77
C GLY A 619 22.59 -19.13 -1.99
N TYR A 620 23.88 -19.45 -1.95
CA TYR A 620 24.79 -19.13 -3.06
C TYR A 620 24.71 -20.20 -4.16
N ILE A 621 24.04 -19.86 -5.25
CA ILE A 621 24.24 -20.57 -6.51
C ILE A 621 25.53 -20.03 -7.14
N SER A 622 26.58 -20.85 -7.11
CA SER A 622 27.92 -20.71 -7.70
C SER A 622 28.18 -19.51 -8.62
N GLY A 623 29.06 -18.59 -8.17
CA GLY A 623 29.82 -17.60 -8.95
C GLY A 623 29.37 -16.14 -8.73
N GLY A 624 30.31 -15.19 -8.63
CA GLY A 624 30.05 -13.75 -8.34
C GLY A 624 29.44 -13.47 -6.96
N LYS A 625 30.27 -13.11 -5.97
CA LYS A 625 29.82 -12.85 -4.60
C LYS A 625 29.62 -11.34 -4.36
N PRO A 626 28.62 -10.92 -3.56
CA PRO A 626 28.61 -9.57 -3.00
C PRO A 626 29.90 -9.34 -2.20
N VAL A 627 30.30 -8.08 -2.06
CA VAL A 627 31.42 -7.69 -1.20
C VAL A 627 30.92 -7.69 0.25
N GLU A 628 31.09 -8.83 0.92
CA GLU A 628 30.73 -9.01 2.32
C GLU A 628 31.90 -8.63 3.23
N LYS A 629 31.64 -7.76 4.22
CA LYS A 629 32.63 -7.40 5.24
C LYS A 629 31.96 -7.16 6.58
N THR A 630 32.56 -7.65 7.65
CA THR A 630 32.22 -7.20 9.01
C THR A 630 30.76 -7.50 9.41
N ASN A 631 30.15 -8.55 8.85
CA ASN A 631 28.84 -9.03 9.30
C ASN A 631 29.02 -10.01 10.47
N LEU A 632 28.10 -9.97 11.45
CA LEU A 632 27.98 -11.00 12.48
C LEU A 632 26.97 -12.04 12.02
N VAL A 633 27.43 -13.27 11.82
CA VAL A 633 26.57 -14.37 11.37
C VAL A 633 26.49 -15.43 12.44
N THR A 634 25.26 -15.79 12.79
CA THR A 634 24.99 -16.81 13.79
C THR A 634 24.56 -18.06 13.04
N THR A 635 25.29 -19.17 13.19
CA THR A 635 24.83 -20.46 12.69
C THR A 635 24.24 -21.26 13.84
N LEU A 636 22.92 -21.45 13.83
CA LEU A 636 22.32 -22.64 14.46
C LEU A 636 22.61 -23.83 13.53
N SER A 637 23.85 -24.32 13.52
CA SER A 637 24.14 -25.64 13.00
C SER A 637 23.63 -26.68 13.99
N ASP A 638 23.28 -27.90 13.54
CA ASP A 638 22.98 -29.05 14.42
C ASP A 638 24.11 -29.35 15.42
N THR A 639 25.29 -28.75 15.23
CA THR A 639 26.49 -28.84 16.08
C THR A 639 26.65 -27.71 17.12
N GLY A 640 25.82 -26.66 17.11
CA GLY A 640 25.82 -25.59 18.13
C GLY A 640 27.03 -24.66 18.17
N THR A 641 27.64 -24.33 17.02
CA THR A 641 28.94 -23.60 16.96
C THR A 641 28.85 -22.11 16.56
N GLY A 642 27.66 -21.51 16.51
CA GLY A 642 27.47 -20.09 16.16
C GLY A 642 27.76 -19.09 17.29
N THR A 643 28.14 -17.86 16.91
CA THR A 643 28.32 -16.73 17.84
C THR A 643 26.97 -16.10 18.16
N ASN A 644 26.54 -16.15 19.43
CA ASN A 644 25.27 -15.56 19.87
C ASN A 644 25.38 -14.00 19.94
N PRO A 645 24.50 -13.24 19.27
CA PRO A 645 24.50 -11.77 19.29
C PRO A 645 24.16 -11.14 20.65
N ARG A 646 23.53 -11.89 21.55
CA ARG A 646 23.11 -11.47 22.91
C ARG A 646 22.14 -10.28 22.88
N TYR A 647 20.90 -10.50 22.44
CA TYR A 647 19.84 -9.48 22.46
C TYR A 647 19.23 -9.27 23.84
N VAL A 648 18.75 -8.07 24.14
CA VAL A 648 18.11 -7.72 25.42
C VAL A 648 16.84 -8.54 25.67
N ASN A 649 15.86 -8.52 24.76
CA ASN A 649 14.63 -9.29 24.91
C ASN A 649 13.99 -9.66 23.55
N PRO A 650 14.54 -10.66 22.85
CA PRO A 650 14.04 -11.03 21.52
C PRO A 650 12.61 -11.58 21.56
N GLY A 651 12.17 -12.14 22.70
CA GLY A 651 10.79 -12.62 22.88
C GLY A 651 9.73 -11.52 22.87
N SER A 652 10.11 -10.25 23.07
CA SER A 652 9.24 -9.08 22.89
C SER A 652 9.57 -8.27 21.63
N GLY A 653 10.39 -8.82 20.72
CA GLY A 653 10.88 -8.11 19.54
C GLY A 653 11.92 -7.03 19.82
N ASP A 654 12.54 -7.01 21.01
CA ASP A 654 13.65 -6.11 21.34
C ASP A 654 15.00 -6.78 21.01
N TYR A 655 15.53 -6.41 19.85
CA TYR A 655 16.79 -6.90 19.30
C TYR A 655 17.97 -5.96 19.56
N SER A 656 17.85 -5.05 20.53
CA SER A 656 18.99 -4.29 21.01
C SER A 656 20.03 -5.18 21.72
N LEU A 657 21.28 -4.71 21.81
CA LEU A 657 22.41 -5.52 22.26
C LEU A 657 22.61 -5.46 23.78
N GLN A 658 22.78 -6.62 24.41
CA GLN A 658 23.23 -6.71 25.80
C GLN A 658 24.71 -6.32 25.94
N ASN A 659 25.10 -5.92 27.16
CA ASN A 659 26.50 -5.72 27.48
C ASN A 659 27.33 -7.00 27.22
N GLY A 660 28.48 -6.84 26.57
CA GLY A 660 29.34 -7.94 26.16
C GLY A 660 28.83 -8.72 24.94
N SER A 661 27.88 -8.16 24.19
CA SER A 661 27.58 -8.66 22.83
C SER A 661 28.84 -8.63 21.95
N PRO A 662 29.08 -9.68 21.14
CA PRO A 662 30.16 -9.69 20.17
C PRO A 662 29.95 -8.74 18.98
N ALA A 663 28.75 -8.15 18.84
CA ALA A 663 28.46 -7.13 17.84
C ALA A 663 28.93 -5.73 18.28
N ILE A 664 29.13 -5.52 19.59
CA ILE A 664 29.51 -4.21 20.14
C ILE A 664 30.95 -3.87 19.71
N ASN A 665 31.15 -2.67 19.16
CA ASN A 665 32.43 -2.16 18.69
C ASN A 665 33.15 -3.05 17.67
N ALA A 666 32.38 -3.81 16.88
CA ALA A 666 32.92 -4.77 15.92
C ALA A 666 32.72 -4.35 14.45
N GLY A 667 31.95 -3.30 14.19
CA GLY A 667 31.60 -2.79 12.88
C GLY A 667 32.71 -1.95 12.23
N THR A 668 32.57 -1.72 10.93
CA THR A 668 33.41 -0.80 10.15
C THR A 668 32.74 0.56 10.05
N ILE A 669 33.52 1.65 10.11
CA ILE A 669 32.99 3.00 9.91
C ILE A 669 32.49 3.16 8.45
N ILE A 670 31.23 3.53 8.30
CA ILE A 670 30.56 3.81 7.03
C ILE A 670 29.99 5.23 7.13
N PRO A 671 30.61 6.23 6.48
CA PRO A 671 30.15 7.62 6.54
C PRO A 671 28.67 7.77 6.16
N GLY A 672 27.90 8.51 6.96
CA GLY A 672 26.47 8.71 6.76
C GLY A 672 25.56 7.56 7.22
N ILE A 673 26.12 6.40 7.54
CA ILE A 673 25.38 5.22 8.05
C ILE A 673 25.70 5.01 9.52
N THR A 674 26.98 4.85 9.87
CA THR A 674 27.40 4.59 11.25
C THR A 674 27.86 5.86 11.97
N ASP A 675 27.45 7.05 11.53
CA ASP A 675 27.88 8.29 12.17
C ASP A 675 27.27 8.40 13.58
N GLY A 676 28.05 8.91 14.54
CA GLY A 676 27.58 9.09 15.92
C GLY A 676 27.66 7.84 16.82
N TYR A 677 28.36 6.79 16.37
CA TYR A 677 28.64 5.60 17.19
C TYR A 677 29.41 5.91 18.48
N VAL A 678 29.32 5.02 19.48
CA VAL A 678 29.97 5.18 20.78
C VAL A 678 30.95 4.06 21.05
N GLY A 679 32.23 4.41 21.22
CA GLY A 679 33.29 3.49 21.59
C GLY A 679 34.45 3.53 20.60
N SER A 680 35.11 2.39 20.40
CA SER A 680 36.25 2.24 19.49
C SER A 680 35.86 2.00 18.03
N ALA A 681 34.64 1.54 17.76
CA ALA A 681 34.10 1.30 16.42
C ALA A 681 32.56 1.23 16.49
N PRO A 682 31.82 1.36 15.38
CA PRO A 682 30.37 1.17 15.42
C PRO A 682 29.99 -0.27 15.75
N ASP A 683 28.78 -0.45 16.25
CA ASP A 683 28.21 -1.77 16.46
C ASP A 683 27.79 -2.39 15.12
N ILE A 684 27.84 -3.72 15.07
CA ILE A 684 27.21 -4.50 14.00
C ILE A 684 25.71 -4.60 14.30
N GLY A 685 24.87 -4.40 13.30
CA GLY A 685 23.42 -4.45 13.40
C GLY A 685 22.75 -3.08 13.44
N ALA A 686 21.44 -3.10 13.63
CA ALA A 686 20.57 -1.93 13.52
C ALA A 686 20.56 -1.01 14.75
N TYR A 687 21.13 -1.44 15.87
CA TYR A 687 21.14 -0.70 17.13
C TYR A 687 22.57 -0.49 17.61
N GLU A 688 22.90 0.76 17.89
CA GLU A 688 24.15 1.17 18.52
C GLU A 688 23.99 1.16 20.05
N SER A 689 24.85 0.41 20.75
CA SER A 689 24.87 0.32 22.20
C SER A 689 25.30 1.64 22.83
N GLY A 690 24.61 2.03 23.91
CA GLY A 690 24.92 3.28 24.63
C GLY A 690 24.36 4.55 23.97
N VAL A 691 23.63 4.42 22.86
CA VAL A 691 22.87 5.50 22.22
C VAL A 691 21.37 5.27 22.41
N THR A 692 20.57 6.34 22.48
CA THR A 692 19.11 6.21 22.48
C THR A 692 18.65 5.53 21.20
N HIS A 693 17.96 4.39 21.32
CA HIS A 693 17.44 3.69 20.16
C HIS A 693 16.41 4.56 19.43
N TRP A 694 16.46 4.46 18.10
CA TRP A 694 15.38 4.96 17.28
C TRP A 694 14.09 4.16 17.56
N LEU A 695 12.95 4.80 17.28
CA LEU A 695 11.63 4.22 17.43
C LEU A 695 10.93 4.19 16.07
N SER A 696 10.03 3.24 15.87
CA SER A 696 9.28 3.11 14.62
C SER A 696 7.78 3.11 14.85
N GLY A 697 7.03 3.44 13.80
CA GLY A 697 5.57 3.54 13.83
C GLY A 697 5.08 4.90 14.32
N CYS A 698 3.76 5.08 14.24
CA CYS A 698 3.13 6.35 14.53
C CYS A 698 3.12 6.70 16.02
N LEU A 699 3.00 8.00 16.30
CA LEU A 699 3.34 8.66 17.56
C LEU A 699 2.11 8.99 18.41
N PHE A 700 0.90 8.88 17.86
CA PHE A 700 -0.32 9.22 18.58
C PHE A 700 -0.96 8.01 19.29
N THR A 701 -1.86 8.28 20.23
CA THR A 701 -2.49 7.24 21.06
C THR A 701 -3.26 6.23 20.18
N GLY A 702 -3.04 4.94 20.40
CA GLY A 702 -3.64 3.86 19.62
C GLY A 702 -2.72 3.25 18.56
N CYS A 703 -1.57 3.87 18.27
CA CYS A 703 -0.62 3.44 17.23
C CYS A 703 0.26 2.23 17.55
N GLY A 704 0.28 1.73 18.80
CA GLY A 704 1.14 0.62 19.19
C GLY A 704 2.63 0.85 18.90
N ARG A 705 3.14 2.08 19.13
CA ARG A 705 4.55 2.45 18.88
C ARG A 705 5.48 1.45 19.56
N ALA A 706 6.43 0.92 18.80
CA ALA A 706 7.28 -0.19 19.21
C ALA A 706 8.74 0.25 19.35
#